data_AF-A0A8T5HVP3-F1
#
_entry.id   AF-A0A8T5HVP3-F1
#
_cell.length_a   1.000
_cell.length_b   1.000
_cell.length_c   1.000
_cell.angle_alpha   90.00
_cell.angle_beta   90.00
_cell.angle_gamma   90.00
#
_symmetry.space_group_name_H-M   'P 1'
#
loop_
_entity.id
_entity.type
_entity.pdbx_description
1 polymer ?
#
loop_
_entity_poly.entity_id
_entity_poly.type
_entity_poly.pdbx_seq_one_letter_code
_entity_poly.pdbx_strand_id
1 'polypeptide(L)'
;MSLAKQREYFGIGKIDKLKEILALERAKKVFLVTTKRSFSSSSAKERIAPQLKDYQVTIFNEFSQNPKLEDIKRGIKIFKESNSDLIIAIGGGSVIDMAKSINVLSAQTLAPEIYIIEKVPFEKKGCPLVAIPTTSGTGSEATHFAVLYINKSKYSLAHEEYILPNYAIIDPELTFSLPKAITATTGIDVLSQSIESYWSVNSTEEAKAYAQEAIKLVLKDLKTAVNYPCKEARVAMAKAANLSGKAINIAKSTAPHAISYPFTSYFNIPHGHATGLTLGPILVFNANINETNCTDPRGAEYVRLTINKIISFFGSTCAADTCKKIQYLMRDIGLETNIKRLGIDSEEKVNLIIEKGFNPDRIKNNPKRIEPEQLRKILNEISQETEIKPEKMETVYIGMVADSIHHGHINIISEARKLGDVIVGLVTDDAAQSYKRRPILSFSDRARIIKNIKGVTKIVPQNTLDYVPNIEKYKPSIIMHGDDWKKGSQRIIRERALNAVEKYGGRIIDLPYTKGISTTEFIEKVKSCSLNKKNTTQAIILAAGMGTRLRPLTEETPKCLIKVNNKTLLEYSLDCLKENGIQEVIIVIGYRGELIKQKIGNDYHGLKVAYIENLRFSETGSMYSLSLAKKEIKNDILVLESDLLYESSAINTILNSNHRNTMVISKLLHSGDDVYICTNEKEEIINLGKEISEEEKKRAKGAMIGISKYSGEFLAELFKKAEEDYEKGEVNYHYEECVFATSHENNPVKAIFCPELHWIEIDNENDLKKATEVTYPKIRNLENNKQKSSSIKRNILLNPGPATTTDTVKYAQIVPDICPREKEFGDVMKYINNNLIEIAGGNTEEDVCVLFGGSGTAAMDATINSVVPPDKKILVINNGAYGERIAKIARAYSLGCIELKFEWDALPDLKIIEDQLNENPEISCVAMIHHETTTGLLNQVKEIGELVKNHNKVFIVDTISSFAGIPMNIKEFNIDFMMSTSNKCIQGMAGVSFVICSKKQLERIKEYPRRSFYLSLYDQYEYFIKNYQMRFTPPVQTLYALKKAIAEFLEEGYENRVARYTQSWKVLRAGVQELGFKILTQPENESNLLITLLNPEHPNFNFNILHDKLFEKGFTIYPGKVGKVNSFRLSNMGAIDEKDISEFLVTFEGVLNEMGTIGQQKPT
;
A
#
# COMPACT_ATOMS: atom_id res chain seq x y z
N MET A 1 -17.06 2.18 57.86
CA MET A 1 -17.49 2.48 56.49
C MET A 1 -16.64 1.66 55.54
N SER A 2 -17.27 0.88 54.66
CA SER A 2 -16.63 -0.05 53.73
C SER A 2 -15.63 0.67 52.81
N LEU A 3 -14.37 0.22 52.77
CA LEU A 3 -13.35 0.66 51.81
C LEU A 3 -13.93 0.50 50.39
N ALA A 4 -14.16 1.61 49.68
CA ALA A 4 -14.67 1.56 48.32
C ALA A 4 -13.62 0.91 47.40
N LYS A 5 -13.79 -0.39 47.14
CA LYS A 5 -12.91 -1.20 46.28
C LYS A 5 -12.97 -0.68 44.84
N GLN A 6 -11.81 -0.51 44.20
CA GLN A 6 -11.71 -0.19 42.76
C GLN A 6 -12.52 -1.22 41.94
N ARG A 7 -13.28 -0.73 40.95
CA ARG A 7 -13.99 -1.59 40.01
C ARG A 7 -13.18 -1.76 38.73
N GLU A 8 -12.82 -3.01 38.44
CA GLU A 8 -11.98 -3.36 37.30
C GLU A 8 -12.76 -4.11 36.22
N TYR A 9 -12.56 -3.72 34.97
CA TYR A 9 -13.14 -4.36 33.79
C TYR A 9 -12.01 -4.78 32.84
N PHE A 10 -11.79 -6.08 32.70
CA PHE A 10 -10.74 -6.64 31.84
C PHE A 10 -11.34 -7.44 30.68
N GLY A 11 -10.81 -7.23 29.47
CA GLY A 11 -11.09 -8.05 28.29
C GLY A 11 -11.40 -7.26 27.03
N ILE A 12 -11.44 -7.96 25.90
CA ILE A 12 -11.80 -7.39 24.59
C ILE A 12 -13.21 -6.81 24.65
N GLY A 13 -13.38 -5.59 24.15
CA GLY A 13 -14.69 -4.92 24.10
C GLY A 13 -15.10 -4.25 25.40
N LYS A 14 -14.32 -4.36 26.49
CA LYS A 14 -14.71 -3.80 27.79
C LYS A 14 -14.75 -2.28 27.84
N ILE A 15 -14.20 -1.57 26.85
CA ILE A 15 -14.35 -0.11 26.76
C ILE A 15 -15.82 0.34 26.73
N ASP A 16 -16.77 -0.52 26.33
CA ASP A 16 -18.21 -0.19 26.32
C ASP A 16 -18.79 -0.01 27.74
N LYS A 17 -18.08 -0.49 28.78
CA LYS A 17 -18.44 -0.25 30.18
C LYS A 17 -18.34 1.22 30.59
N LEU A 18 -17.68 2.05 29.79
CA LEU A 18 -17.59 3.48 30.05
C LEU A 18 -18.97 4.14 30.09
N LYS A 19 -19.92 3.78 29.21
CA LYS A 19 -21.31 4.29 29.27
C LYS A 19 -21.98 3.98 30.59
N GLU A 20 -21.84 2.75 31.08
CA GLU A 20 -22.42 2.32 32.35
C GLU A 20 -21.83 3.11 33.52
N ILE A 21 -20.51 3.35 33.50
CA ILE A 21 -19.82 4.13 34.54
C ILE A 21 -20.28 5.59 34.54
N LEU A 22 -20.37 6.22 33.36
CA LEU A 22 -20.82 7.61 33.24
C LEU A 22 -22.25 7.80 33.76
N ALA A 23 -23.14 6.84 33.48
CA ALA A 23 -24.50 6.84 33.99
C ALA A 23 -24.54 6.61 35.51
N LEU A 24 -23.75 5.65 36.01
CA LEU A 24 -23.68 5.32 37.44
C LEU A 24 -23.19 6.50 38.29
N GLU A 25 -22.16 7.20 37.82
CA GLU A 25 -21.60 8.39 38.48
C GLU A 25 -22.42 9.65 38.25
N ARG A 26 -23.52 9.56 37.47
CA ARG A 26 -24.38 10.69 37.09
C ARG A 26 -23.58 11.86 36.50
N ALA A 27 -22.52 11.54 35.76
CA ALA A 27 -21.59 12.53 35.22
C ALA A 27 -22.30 13.48 34.26
N LYS A 28 -21.94 14.76 34.27
CA LYS A 28 -22.43 15.75 33.29
C LYS A 28 -21.28 16.43 32.57
N LYS A 29 -20.15 16.64 33.26
CA LYS A 29 -18.99 17.40 32.78
C LYS A 29 -17.72 16.57 32.93
N VAL A 30 -17.26 16.01 31.84
CA VAL A 30 -16.10 15.10 31.81
C VAL A 30 -14.82 15.88 31.55
N PHE A 31 -13.78 15.61 32.34
CA PHE A 31 -12.42 16.07 32.07
C PHE A 31 -11.58 14.93 31.50
N LEU A 32 -11.27 15.00 30.21
CA LEU A 32 -10.55 13.97 29.48
C LEU A 32 -9.04 14.30 29.44
N VAL A 33 -8.23 13.49 30.11
CA VAL A 33 -6.77 13.56 30.09
C VAL A 33 -6.22 12.52 29.11
N THR A 34 -5.51 12.96 28.07
CA THR A 34 -4.95 12.07 27.04
C THR A 34 -3.76 12.71 26.31
N THR A 35 -3.12 12.05 25.33
CA THR A 35 -2.16 12.70 24.43
C THR A 35 -2.70 12.73 23.01
N LYS A 36 -2.37 13.78 22.23
CA LYS A 36 -2.80 13.90 20.82
C LYS A 36 -2.47 12.65 20.00
N ARG A 37 -1.30 12.06 20.24
CA ARG A 37 -0.81 10.87 19.54
C ARG A 37 -1.52 9.60 20.00
N SER A 38 -1.51 9.27 21.30
CA SER A 38 -2.11 8.02 21.81
C SER A 38 -3.61 7.93 21.57
N PHE A 39 -4.32 9.06 21.68
CA PHE A 39 -5.76 9.10 21.45
C PHE A 39 -6.10 8.91 19.97
N SER A 40 -5.32 9.49 19.06
CA SER A 40 -5.59 9.43 17.61
C SER A 40 -5.02 8.18 16.92
N SER A 41 -3.97 7.56 17.46
CA SER A 41 -3.30 6.38 16.87
C SER A 41 -3.81 5.04 17.41
N SER A 42 -4.67 5.05 18.42
CA SER A 42 -5.38 3.87 18.91
C SER A 42 -6.83 3.91 18.42
N SER A 43 -7.51 2.77 18.42
CA SER A 43 -8.97 2.69 18.21
C SER A 43 -9.77 3.41 19.32
N ALA A 44 -9.10 3.98 20.33
CA ALA A 44 -9.74 4.66 21.46
C ALA A 44 -10.62 5.83 21.00
N LYS A 45 -10.17 6.68 20.07
CA LYS A 45 -10.98 7.83 19.62
C LYS A 45 -12.29 7.37 18.98
N GLU A 46 -12.24 6.39 18.08
CA GLU A 46 -13.42 5.87 17.38
C GLU A 46 -14.39 5.18 18.32
N ARG A 47 -13.89 4.47 19.34
CA ARG A 47 -14.74 3.75 20.29
C ARG A 47 -15.26 4.59 21.45
N ILE A 48 -14.55 5.65 21.84
CA ILE A 48 -14.87 6.45 23.04
C ILE A 48 -15.62 7.73 22.66
N ALA A 49 -15.30 8.38 21.54
CA ALA A 49 -15.98 9.62 21.14
C ALA A 49 -17.51 9.46 21.02
N PRO A 50 -18.07 8.36 20.48
CA PRO A 50 -19.51 8.15 20.46
C PRO A 50 -20.14 8.02 21.86
N GLN A 51 -19.38 7.54 22.86
CA GLN A 51 -19.88 7.36 24.23
C GLN A 51 -19.90 8.66 25.03
N LEU A 52 -19.14 9.67 24.59
CA LEU A 52 -19.02 10.97 25.25
C LEU A 52 -19.84 12.07 24.56
N LYS A 53 -20.58 11.76 23.49
CA LYS A 53 -21.31 12.74 22.67
C LYS A 53 -22.30 13.60 23.46
N ASP A 54 -22.96 13.01 24.45
CA ASP A 54 -24.01 13.66 25.25
C ASP A 54 -23.47 14.34 26.52
N TYR A 55 -22.14 14.41 26.68
CA TYR A 55 -21.48 14.97 27.85
C TYR A 55 -20.68 16.23 27.48
N GLN A 56 -20.60 17.19 28.40
CA GLN A 56 -19.71 18.32 28.21
C GLN A 56 -18.27 17.89 28.50
N VAL A 57 -17.46 17.72 27.45
CA VAL A 57 -16.08 17.23 27.58
C VAL A 57 -15.08 18.38 27.48
N THR A 58 -14.23 18.52 28.50
CA THR A 58 -13.02 19.35 28.43
C THR A 58 -11.80 18.46 28.26
N ILE A 59 -10.99 18.71 27.23
CA ILE A 59 -9.83 17.86 26.90
C ILE A 59 -8.55 18.53 27.35
N PHE A 60 -7.75 17.82 28.14
CA PHE A 60 -6.38 18.20 28.49
C PHE A 60 -5.39 17.24 27.82
N ASN A 61 -4.66 17.73 26.81
CA ASN A 61 -3.79 16.88 25.98
C ASN A 61 -2.41 17.46 25.63
N GLU A 62 -2.06 18.61 26.19
CA GLU A 62 -0.82 19.33 25.88
C GLU A 62 0.13 19.29 27.08
N PHE A 63 0.69 18.13 27.42
CA PHE A 63 1.65 17.99 28.51
C PHE A 63 2.82 17.08 28.15
N SER A 64 3.89 17.18 28.94
CA SER A 64 5.14 16.45 28.72
C SER A 64 4.96 14.94 28.95
N GLN A 65 5.73 14.10 28.26
CA GLN A 65 5.70 12.63 28.45
C GLN A 65 5.98 12.21 29.90
N ASN A 66 6.80 12.96 30.62
CA ASN A 66 7.01 12.80 32.05
C ASN A 66 6.22 13.90 32.75
N PRO A 67 5.19 13.60 33.59
CA PRO A 67 4.37 14.62 34.24
C PRO A 67 5.23 15.64 34.99
N LYS A 68 5.18 16.91 34.60
CA LYS A 68 5.87 18.00 35.30
C LYS A 68 4.91 18.73 36.22
N LEU A 69 5.43 19.33 37.28
CA LEU A 69 4.66 20.18 38.19
C LEU A 69 3.91 21.31 37.46
N GLU A 70 4.55 21.94 36.47
CA GLU A 70 3.94 22.99 35.63
C GLU A 70 2.75 22.47 34.83
N ASP A 71 2.87 21.26 34.28
CA ASP A 71 1.79 20.59 33.55
C ASP A 71 0.62 20.25 34.47
N ILE A 72 0.92 19.78 35.69
CA ILE A 72 -0.09 19.49 36.70
C ILE A 72 -0.83 20.75 37.14
N LYS A 73 -0.12 21.85 37.42
CA LYS A 73 -0.74 23.14 37.77
C LYS A 73 -1.69 23.65 36.70
N ARG A 74 -1.28 23.56 35.44
CA ARG A 74 -2.11 23.94 34.29
C ARG A 74 -3.32 23.02 34.16
N GLY A 75 -3.13 21.72 34.33
CA GLY A 75 -4.23 20.74 34.38
C GLY A 75 -5.23 21.03 35.49
N ILE A 76 -4.78 21.36 36.71
CA ILE A 76 -5.62 21.76 37.85
C ILE A 76 -6.43 23.01 37.52
N LYS A 77 -5.78 24.03 36.92
CA LYS A 77 -6.44 25.27 36.53
C LYS A 77 -7.60 24.98 35.56
N ILE A 78 -7.32 24.26 34.47
CA ILE A 78 -8.33 23.94 33.45
C ILE A 78 -9.44 23.05 34.04
N PHE A 79 -9.09 22.08 34.88
CA PHE A 79 -10.08 21.23 35.55
C PHE A 79 -11.04 22.01 36.46
N LYS A 80 -10.51 22.99 37.22
CA LYS A 80 -11.34 23.87 38.06
C LYS A 80 -12.22 24.79 37.20
N GLU A 81 -11.68 25.36 36.12
CA GLU A 81 -12.43 26.22 35.19
C GLU A 81 -13.55 25.46 34.45
N SER A 82 -13.32 24.20 34.08
CA SER A 82 -14.34 23.38 33.40
C SER A 82 -15.47 22.94 34.32
N ASN A 83 -15.31 23.08 35.64
CA ASN A 83 -16.25 22.57 36.65
C ASN A 83 -16.60 21.10 36.41
N SER A 84 -15.59 20.29 36.03
CA SER A 84 -15.79 18.89 35.70
C SER A 84 -16.09 18.05 36.95
N ASP A 85 -17.01 17.10 36.81
CA ASP A 85 -17.48 16.22 37.88
C ASP A 85 -16.92 14.79 37.79
N LEU A 86 -16.22 14.45 36.71
CA LEU A 86 -15.55 13.17 36.52
C LEU A 86 -14.28 13.33 35.64
N ILE A 87 -13.21 12.61 35.97
CA ILE A 87 -11.98 12.56 35.15
C ILE A 87 -11.89 11.21 34.42
N ILE A 88 -11.58 11.25 33.12
CA ILE A 88 -11.20 10.07 32.32
C ILE A 88 -9.76 10.21 31.87
N ALA A 89 -8.93 9.20 32.14
CA ALA A 89 -7.56 9.10 31.66
C ALA A 89 -7.43 8.03 30.58
N ILE A 90 -7.05 8.40 29.36
CA ILE A 90 -6.85 7.46 28.24
C ILE A 90 -5.43 7.59 27.70
N GLY A 91 -4.58 6.60 27.98
CA GLY A 91 -3.19 6.63 27.53
C GLY A 91 -2.30 5.64 28.28
N GLY A 92 -0.98 5.86 28.23
CA GLY A 92 -0.04 5.11 29.06
C GLY A 92 0.07 5.65 30.49
N GLY A 93 0.98 5.08 31.29
CA GLY A 93 1.18 5.42 32.70
C GLY A 93 1.29 6.92 32.98
N SER A 94 2.03 7.67 32.17
CA SER A 94 2.16 9.12 32.32
C SER A 94 0.83 9.89 32.25
N VAL A 95 -0.10 9.45 31.40
CA VAL A 95 -1.42 10.07 31.26
C VAL A 95 -2.25 9.79 32.51
N ILE A 96 -2.20 8.54 32.98
CA ILE A 96 -2.93 8.10 34.18
C ILE A 96 -2.38 8.82 35.42
N ASP A 97 -1.06 8.93 35.55
CA ASP A 97 -0.40 9.64 36.65
C ASP A 97 -0.68 11.14 36.61
N MET A 98 -0.74 11.75 35.42
CA MET A 98 -1.17 13.13 35.24
C MET A 98 -2.61 13.33 35.74
N ALA A 99 -3.53 12.46 35.33
CA ALA A 99 -4.93 12.52 35.73
C ALA A 99 -5.11 12.33 37.24
N LYS A 100 -4.42 11.35 37.83
CA LYS A 100 -4.38 11.13 39.29
C LYS A 100 -3.87 12.34 40.04
N SER A 101 -2.78 12.94 39.57
CA SER A 101 -2.17 14.11 40.20
C SER A 101 -3.10 15.32 40.15
N ILE A 102 -3.71 15.59 38.98
CA ILE A 102 -4.72 16.65 38.84
C ILE A 102 -5.91 16.39 39.76
N ASN A 103 -6.41 15.15 39.79
CA ASN A 103 -7.56 14.76 40.60
C ASN A 103 -7.33 15.05 42.09
N VAL A 104 -6.30 14.45 42.69
CA VAL A 104 -6.06 14.59 44.13
C VAL A 104 -5.67 16.02 44.50
N LEU A 105 -4.80 16.68 43.72
CA LEU A 105 -4.30 18.02 44.07
C LEU A 105 -5.33 19.13 43.83
N SER A 106 -6.25 18.96 42.87
CA SER A 106 -7.31 19.95 42.65
C SER A 106 -8.30 20.05 43.81
N ALA A 107 -8.45 18.98 44.60
CA ALA A 107 -9.31 18.93 45.78
C ALA A 107 -8.68 19.54 47.04
N GLN A 108 -7.37 19.81 47.01
CA GLN A 108 -6.65 20.35 48.16
C GLN A 108 -6.67 21.89 48.23
N THR A 109 -6.34 22.43 49.41
CA THR A 109 -6.37 23.86 49.73
C THR A 109 -5.01 24.54 49.57
N LEU A 110 -3.92 23.84 49.86
CA LEU A 110 -2.56 24.37 49.74
C LEU A 110 -2.02 24.25 48.30
N ALA A 111 -0.88 24.92 48.04
CA ALA A 111 -0.19 24.82 46.76
C ALA A 111 0.27 23.37 46.48
N PRO A 112 0.21 22.88 45.23
CA PRO A 112 0.63 21.53 44.86
C PRO A 112 2.02 21.11 45.35
N GLU A 113 2.97 22.04 45.35
CA GLU A 113 4.36 21.83 45.80
C GLU A 113 4.46 21.34 47.23
N ILE A 114 3.60 21.84 48.12
CA ILE A 114 3.62 21.50 49.54
C ILE A 114 3.30 20.01 49.71
N TYR A 115 2.28 19.51 49.00
CA TYR A 115 1.94 18.08 49.02
C TYR A 115 3.02 17.20 48.36
N ILE A 116 3.68 17.70 47.31
CA ILE A 116 4.67 16.92 46.55
C ILE A 116 6.02 16.85 47.27
N ILE A 117 6.50 17.99 47.77
CA ILE A 117 7.86 18.15 48.32
C ILE A 117 7.87 17.93 49.82
N GLU A 118 6.97 18.61 50.54
CA GLU A 118 6.89 18.55 52.01
C GLU A 118 6.06 17.36 52.52
N LYS A 119 5.38 16.64 51.60
CA LYS A 119 4.59 15.42 51.87
C LYS A 119 3.51 15.60 52.94
N VAL A 120 2.85 16.76 52.94
CA VAL A 120 1.69 17.02 53.81
C VAL A 120 0.55 16.03 53.49
N PRO A 121 -0.19 15.51 54.48
CA PRO A 121 -1.33 14.62 54.25
C PRO A 121 -2.43 15.27 53.40
N PHE A 122 -3.12 14.46 52.59
CA PHE A 122 -4.29 14.93 51.85
C PHE A 122 -5.53 15.00 52.76
N GLU A 123 -6.33 16.06 52.61
CA GLU A 123 -7.51 16.29 53.45
C GLU A 123 -8.81 15.92 52.74
N LYS A 124 -8.85 16.03 51.41
CA LYS A 124 -10.06 15.83 50.61
C LYS A 124 -9.82 14.85 49.47
N LYS A 125 -10.82 14.00 49.21
CA LYS A 125 -10.86 13.16 48.02
C LYS A 125 -11.32 13.98 46.81
N GLY A 126 -10.73 13.75 45.64
CA GLY A 126 -11.21 14.35 44.40
C GLY A 126 -12.40 13.61 43.79
N CYS A 127 -12.79 14.01 42.58
CA CYS A 127 -13.93 13.43 41.86
C CYS A 127 -13.64 11.99 41.36
N PRO A 128 -14.65 11.23 40.92
CA PRO A 128 -14.44 9.91 40.33
C PRO A 128 -13.42 9.92 39.17
N LEU A 129 -12.50 8.95 39.17
CA LEU A 129 -11.48 8.77 38.14
C LEU A 129 -11.63 7.42 37.42
N VAL A 130 -11.70 7.48 36.09
CA VAL A 130 -11.68 6.30 35.20
C VAL A 130 -10.34 6.21 34.48
N ALA A 131 -9.59 5.13 34.70
CA ALA A 131 -8.31 4.87 34.05
C ALA A 131 -8.46 3.84 32.92
N ILE A 132 -8.00 4.19 31.72
CA ILE A 132 -8.12 3.38 30.51
C ILE A 132 -6.72 3.26 29.86
N PRO A 133 -5.95 2.22 30.22
CA PRO A 133 -4.60 2.06 29.70
C PRO A 133 -4.61 1.72 28.20
N THR A 134 -3.79 2.42 27.43
CA THR A 134 -3.51 2.10 26.01
C THR A 134 -2.12 1.48 25.82
N THR A 135 -1.43 1.17 26.91
CA THR A 135 -0.10 0.54 26.92
C THR A 135 -0.04 -0.59 27.94
N SER A 136 0.60 -1.70 27.59
CA SER A 136 0.84 -2.83 28.50
C SER A 136 2.18 -2.66 29.22
N GLY A 137 2.23 -1.79 30.23
CA GLY A 137 3.44 -1.43 30.96
C GLY A 137 3.22 -1.18 32.45
N THR A 138 3.23 0.11 32.83
CA THR A 138 3.31 0.59 34.21
C THR A 138 2.26 0.06 35.21
N GLY A 139 1.14 -0.48 34.72
CA GLY A 139 0.00 -0.88 35.56
C GLY A 139 -0.56 0.25 36.41
N SER A 140 -0.40 1.52 35.99
CA SER A 140 -0.77 2.69 36.79
C SER A 140 -2.27 2.71 37.09
N GLU A 141 -3.11 2.15 36.22
CA GLU A 141 -4.53 1.98 36.49
C GLU A 141 -4.84 1.20 37.78
N ALA A 142 -3.91 0.36 38.26
CA ALA A 142 -4.06 -0.48 39.46
C ALA A 142 -3.24 0.00 40.67
N THR A 143 -2.64 1.20 40.63
CA THR A 143 -1.79 1.70 41.71
C THR A 143 -2.34 2.94 42.42
N HIS A 144 -2.07 3.04 43.73
CA HIS A 144 -2.33 4.23 44.56
C HIS A 144 -1.18 5.26 44.53
N PHE A 145 -0.33 5.18 43.49
CA PHE A 145 0.80 6.07 43.27
C PHE A 145 0.59 6.91 42.01
N ALA A 146 1.17 8.12 41.98
CA ALA A 146 1.32 8.91 40.77
C ALA A 146 2.74 9.49 40.72
N VAL A 147 3.45 9.28 39.60
CA VAL A 147 4.82 9.74 39.41
C VAL A 147 4.85 11.07 38.64
N LEU A 148 5.69 11.99 39.12
CA LEU A 148 5.91 13.29 38.47
C LEU A 148 7.35 13.78 38.67
N TYR A 149 7.74 14.86 38.00
CA TYR A 149 9.11 15.38 37.98
C TYR A 149 9.15 16.89 38.25
N ILE A 150 10.12 17.31 39.08
CA ILE A 150 10.46 18.71 39.36
C ILE A 150 11.96 18.86 39.15
N ASN A 151 12.39 19.77 38.27
CA ASN A 151 13.82 20.00 37.98
C ASN A 151 14.61 18.71 37.68
N LYS A 152 14.04 17.80 36.88
CA LYS A 152 14.56 16.45 36.55
C LYS A 152 14.59 15.45 37.72
N SER A 153 14.24 15.86 38.93
CA SER A 153 14.08 14.97 40.09
C SER A 153 12.69 14.35 40.08
N LYS A 154 12.62 13.02 40.18
CA LYS A 154 11.36 12.27 40.29
C LYS A 154 10.76 12.43 41.68
N TYR A 155 9.45 12.61 41.76
CA TYR A 155 8.62 12.60 42.98
C TYR A 155 7.46 11.59 42.81
N SER A 156 6.84 11.20 43.92
CA SER A 156 5.67 10.33 43.91
C SER A 156 4.65 10.78 44.94
N LEU A 157 3.41 10.94 44.49
CA LEU A 157 2.25 11.06 45.37
C LEU A 157 1.75 9.64 45.69
N ALA A 158 1.34 9.40 46.93
CA ALA A 158 0.87 8.10 47.40
C ALA A 158 -0.27 8.27 48.41
N HIS A 159 -1.44 7.69 48.14
CA HIS A 159 -2.53 7.60 49.11
C HIS A 159 -3.55 6.54 48.67
N GLU A 160 -3.78 5.53 49.51
CA GLU A 160 -4.58 4.34 49.19
C GLU A 160 -6.00 4.69 48.72
N GLU A 161 -6.65 5.67 49.36
CA GLU A 161 -8.04 6.00 49.06
C GLU A 161 -8.22 7.11 48.01
N TYR A 162 -7.23 8.01 47.87
CA TYR A 162 -7.44 9.29 47.15
C TYR A 162 -6.76 9.32 45.78
N ILE A 163 -5.83 8.39 45.52
CA ILE A 163 -5.07 8.34 44.26
C ILE A 163 -5.44 7.12 43.41
N LEU A 164 -5.84 6.01 44.02
CA LEU A 164 -6.26 4.82 43.28
C LEU A 164 -7.51 5.16 42.44
N PRO A 165 -7.50 4.90 41.11
CA PRO A 165 -8.67 5.17 40.28
C PRO A 165 -9.89 4.40 40.76
N ASN A 166 -11.06 5.03 40.76
CA ASN A 166 -12.32 4.35 41.11
C ASN A 166 -12.64 3.21 40.13
N TYR A 167 -12.32 3.44 38.86
CA TYR A 167 -12.59 2.52 37.76
C TYR A 167 -11.34 2.28 36.91
N ALA A 168 -11.09 1.04 36.54
CA ALA A 168 -10.06 0.66 35.57
C ALA A 168 -10.70 -0.16 34.43
N ILE A 169 -10.57 0.32 33.19
CA ILE A 169 -11.07 -0.38 31.99
C ILE A 169 -9.88 -0.83 31.15
N ILE A 170 -9.50 -2.09 31.28
CA ILE A 170 -8.38 -2.70 30.57
C ILE A 170 -8.93 -3.46 29.35
N ASP A 171 -9.03 -2.74 28.22
CA ASP A 171 -9.41 -3.32 26.93
C ASP A 171 -8.16 -3.55 26.04
N PRO A 172 -7.73 -4.81 25.84
CA PRO A 172 -6.52 -5.12 25.08
C PRO A 172 -6.54 -4.64 23.63
N GLU A 173 -7.71 -4.40 23.02
CA GLU A 173 -7.80 -3.88 21.65
C GLU A 173 -7.09 -2.54 21.48
N LEU A 174 -7.09 -1.72 22.53
CA LEU A 174 -6.43 -0.41 22.54
C LEU A 174 -4.89 -0.52 22.45
N THR A 175 -4.34 -1.73 22.57
CA THR A 175 -2.90 -2.02 22.49
C THR A 175 -2.48 -2.62 21.14
N PHE A 176 -3.42 -2.97 20.26
CA PHE A 176 -3.13 -3.73 19.03
C PHE A 176 -2.26 -2.94 18.04
N SER A 177 -2.41 -1.61 18.01
CA SER A 177 -1.62 -0.72 17.15
C SER A 177 -0.29 -0.26 17.78
N LEU A 178 0.09 -0.77 18.97
CA LEU A 178 1.31 -0.32 19.64
C LEU A 178 2.58 -0.67 18.84
N PRO A 179 3.47 0.30 18.58
CA PRO A 179 4.75 0.04 17.95
C PRO A 179 5.61 -0.98 18.71
N LYS A 180 6.48 -1.67 17.97
CA LYS A 180 7.43 -2.66 18.50
C LYS A 180 8.24 -2.11 19.68
N ALA A 181 8.85 -0.94 19.51
CA ALA A 181 9.69 -0.31 20.52
C ALA A 181 8.92 -0.03 21.83
N ILE A 182 7.71 0.54 21.75
CA ILE A 182 6.90 0.79 22.95
C ILE A 182 6.55 -0.51 23.64
N THR A 183 6.11 -1.51 22.88
CA THR A 183 5.74 -2.84 23.40
C THR A 183 6.91 -3.52 24.12
N ALA A 184 8.11 -3.43 23.57
CA ALA A 184 9.32 -3.98 24.18
C ALA A 184 9.67 -3.27 25.49
N THR A 185 9.70 -1.94 25.47
CA THR A 185 10.05 -1.14 26.66
C THR A 185 9.04 -1.34 27.79
N THR A 186 7.74 -1.32 27.49
CA THR A 186 6.70 -1.47 28.50
C THR A 186 6.62 -2.90 29.01
N GLY A 187 6.82 -3.91 28.16
CA GLY A 187 6.81 -5.31 28.58
C GLY A 187 7.97 -5.70 29.49
N ILE A 188 9.15 -5.12 29.31
CA ILE A 188 10.27 -5.30 30.25
C ILE A 188 10.02 -4.60 31.57
N ASP A 189 9.35 -3.45 31.56
CA ASP A 189 8.91 -2.79 32.79
C ASP A 189 8.00 -3.70 33.62
N VAL A 190 7.05 -4.40 32.98
CA VAL A 190 6.20 -5.42 33.63
C VAL A 190 7.04 -6.52 34.28
N LEU A 191 8.08 -7.00 33.58
CA LEU A 191 8.98 -8.03 34.12
C LEU A 191 9.73 -7.52 35.35
N SER A 192 10.31 -6.31 35.26
CA SER A 192 11.05 -5.67 36.34
C SER A 192 10.17 -5.48 37.57
N GLN A 193 9.00 -4.86 37.41
CA GLN A 193 8.05 -4.63 38.49
C GLN A 193 7.58 -5.91 39.16
N SER A 194 7.32 -6.96 38.37
CA SER A 194 6.87 -8.25 38.90
C SER A 194 7.97 -8.95 39.72
N ILE A 195 9.20 -8.98 39.21
CA ILE A 195 10.34 -9.57 39.93
C ILE A 195 10.65 -8.78 41.20
N GLU A 196 10.65 -7.45 41.12
CA GLU A 196 10.89 -6.60 42.29
C GLU A 196 9.80 -6.75 43.35
N SER A 197 8.55 -6.87 42.93
CA SER A 197 7.43 -7.11 43.85
C SER A 197 7.52 -8.48 44.52
N TYR A 198 8.17 -9.45 43.87
CA TYR A 198 8.35 -10.80 44.42
C TYR A 198 9.42 -10.85 45.51
N TRP A 199 10.51 -10.08 45.38
CA TRP A 199 11.62 -10.06 46.36
C TRP A 199 11.58 -8.91 47.37
N SER A 200 10.68 -7.95 47.20
CA SER A 200 10.64 -6.74 48.04
C SER A 200 10.45 -7.11 49.51
N VAL A 201 11.04 -6.32 50.41
CA VAL A 201 10.78 -6.43 51.87
C VAL A 201 9.30 -6.31 52.22
N ASN A 202 8.52 -5.57 51.43
CA ASN A 202 7.08 -5.41 51.67
C ASN A 202 6.24 -6.45 50.89
N SER A 203 6.88 -7.45 50.28
CA SER A 203 6.17 -8.47 49.49
C SER A 203 5.26 -9.31 50.39
N THR A 204 3.98 -9.42 50.02
CA THR A 204 3.01 -10.32 50.65
C THR A 204 2.73 -11.51 49.73
N GLU A 205 2.10 -12.56 50.25
CA GLU A 205 1.72 -13.71 49.41
C GLU A 205 0.73 -13.31 48.29
N GLU A 206 -0.13 -12.32 48.53
CA GLU A 206 -0.98 -11.73 47.49
C GLU A 206 -0.13 -11.04 46.40
N ALA A 207 0.83 -10.19 46.78
CA ALA A 207 1.71 -9.52 45.83
C ALA A 207 2.52 -10.54 44.99
N LYS A 208 2.99 -11.61 45.62
CA LYS A 208 3.70 -12.71 44.94
C LYS A 208 2.81 -13.47 43.98
N ALA A 209 1.55 -13.71 44.31
CA ALA A 209 0.61 -14.38 43.41
C ALA A 209 0.41 -13.59 42.10
N TYR A 210 0.17 -12.28 42.21
CA TYR A 210 0.06 -11.41 41.04
C TYR A 210 1.37 -11.35 40.24
N ALA A 211 2.50 -11.15 40.93
CA ALA A 211 3.82 -11.10 40.31
C ALA A 211 4.18 -12.40 39.58
N GLN A 212 3.90 -13.56 40.18
CA GLN A 212 4.15 -14.87 39.57
C GLN A 212 3.36 -15.03 38.26
N GLU A 213 2.09 -14.68 38.26
CA GLU A 213 1.26 -14.79 37.05
C GLU A 213 1.75 -13.83 35.96
N ALA A 214 2.08 -12.58 36.33
CA ALA A 214 2.65 -11.60 35.41
C ALA A 214 3.98 -12.08 34.79
N ILE A 215 4.92 -12.62 35.60
CA ILE A 215 6.19 -13.18 35.11
C ILE A 215 5.93 -14.29 34.09
N LYS A 216 5.03 -15.24 34.39
CA LYS A 216 4.71 -16.35 33.47
C LYS A 216 4.16 -15.86 32.14
N LEU A 217 3.26 -14.87 32.16
CA LEU A 217 2.70 -14.27 30.95
C LEU A 217 3.77 -13.54 30.15
N VAL A 218 4.63 -12.75 30.80
CA VAL A 218 5.71 -12.03 30.12
C VAL A 218 6.69 -12.99 29.44
N LEU A 219 7.17 -14.01 30.16
CA LEU A 219 8.12 -14.98 29.62
C LEU A 219 7.54 -15.78 28.44
N LYS A 220 6.24 -16.04 28.47
CA LYS A 220 5.55 -16.75 27.39
C LYS A 220 5.26 -15.86 26.18
N ASP A 221 4.76 -14.65 26.40
CA ASP A 221 4.06 -13.90 25.35
C ASP A 221 4.75 -12.59 24.93
N LEU A 222 5.69 -12.03 25.70
CA LEU A 222 6.32 -10.74 25.36
C LEU A 222 7.08 -10.78 24.03
N LYS A 223 7.89 -11.81 23.80
CA LYS A 223 8.65 -11.97 22.55
C LYS A 223 7.72 -12.01 21.34
N THR A 224 6.59 -12.71 21.46
CA THR A 224 5.54 -12.76 20.45
C THR A 224 4.86 -11.40 20.28
N ALA A 225 4.44 -10.76 21.37
CA ALA A 225 3.79 -9.43 21.33
C ALA A 225 4.65 -8.36 20.65
N VAL A 226 5.99 -8.46 20.76
CA VAL A 226 6.94 -7.53 20.15
C VAL A 226 7.25 -7.90 18.70
N ASN A 227 7.71 -9.13 18.45
CA ASN A 227 8.25 -9.51 17.14
C ASN A 227 7.17 -10.00 16.17
N TYR A 228 6.12 -10.63 16.70
CA TYR A 228 5.07 -11.32 15.95
C TYR A 228 3.68 -11.03 16.56
N PRO A 229 3.27 -9.74 16.67
CA PRO A 229 2.11 -9.36 17.44
C PRO A 229 0.84 -10.08 16.95
N CYS A 230 0.21 -10.80 17.86
CA CYS A 230 -1.11 -11.42 17.68
C CYS A 230 -2.04 -10.99 18.82
N LYS A 231 -3.35 -11.20 18.65
CA LYS A 231 -4.36 -10.78 19.63
C LYS A 231 -4.13 -11.43 20.99
N GLU A 232 -3.78 -12.71 21.00
CA GLU A 232 -3.56 -13.52 22.20
C GLU A 232 -2.39 -12.96 23.02
N ALA A 233 -1.26 -12.68 22.36
CA ALA A 233 -0.09 -12.11 23.02
C ALA A 233 -0.35 -10.70 23.56
N ARG A 234 -1.15 -9.88 22.85
CA ARG A 234 -1.56 -8.54 23.33
C ARG A 234 -2.47 -8.62 24.56
N VAL A 235 -3.43 -9.53 24.57
CA VAL A 235 -4.31 -9.79 25.72
C VAL A 235 -3.48 -10.27 26.92
N ALA A 236 -2.56 -11.21 26.71
CA ALA A 236 -1.66 -11.70 27.75
C ALA A 236 -0.82 -10.58 28.36
N MET A 237 -0.22 -9.72 27.52
CA MET A 237 0.58 -8.59 28.00
C MET A 237 -0.26 -7.51 28.72
N ALA A 238 -1.49 -7.23 28.27
CA ALA A 238 -2.40 -6.34 28.99
C ALA A 238 -2.75 -6.88 30.39
N LYS A 239 -3.00 -8.19 30.50
CA LYS A 239 -3.23 -8.87 31.79
C LYS A 239 -1.99 -8.80 32.68
N ALA A 240 -0.82 -9.10 32.12
CA ALA A 240 0.45 -9.08 32.84
C ALA A 240 0.76 -7.69 33.40
N ALA A 241 0.53 -6.62 32.62
CA ALA A 241 0.73 -5.24 33.05
C ALA A 241 -0.18 -4.86 34.24
N ASN A 242 -1.46 -5.19 34.18
CA ASN A 242 -2.40 -4.93 35.28
C ASN A 242 -2.01 -5.70 36.56
N LEU A 243 -1.68 -6.99 36.43
CA LEU A 243 -1.22 -7.83 37.55
C LEU A 243 0.08 -7.31 38.17
N SER A 244 1.03 -6.89 37.33
CA SER A 244 2.26 -6.23 37.77
C SER A 244 1.97 -4.94 38.55
N GLY A 245 1.03 -4.12 38.06
CA GLY A 245 0.52 -2.94 38.76
C GLY A 245 -0.03 -3.28 40.15
N LYS A 246 -0.86 -4.32 40.27
CA LYS A 246 -1.38 -4.80 41.56
C LYS A 246 -0.28 -5.29 42.50
N ALA A 247 0.71 -6.00 41.97
CA ALA A 247 1.83 -6.50 42.75
C ALA A 247 2.66 -5.34 43.34
N ILE A 248 3.03 -4.37 42.50
CA ILE A 248 3.86 -3.24 42.93
C ILE A 248 3.08 -2.23 43.79
N ASN A 249 1.75 -2.17 43.64
CA ASN A 249 0.87 -1.42 44.52
C ASN A 249 1.04 -1.84 46.00
N ILE A 250 1.26 -3.13 46.24
CA ILE A 250 1.46 -3.70 47.57
C ILE A 250 2.95 -3.64 47.96
N ALA A 251 3.80 -4.24 47.11
CA ALA A 251 5.19 -4.52 47.46
C ALA A 251 6.13 -3.32 47.35
N LYS A 252 5.73 -2.29 46.58
CA LYS A 252 6.54 -1.11 46.21
C LYS A 252 7.79 -1.49 45.40
N SER A 253 8.34 -0.49 44.71
CA SER A 253 9.55 -0.65 43.90
C SER A 253 10.81 -0.83 44.75
N THR A 254 11.86 -1.43 44.17
CA THR A 254 13.16 -1.65 44.81
C THR A 254 14.29 -0.97 44.02
N ALA A 255 15.52 -1.51 44.07
CA ALA A 255 16.70 -0.85 43.52
C ALA A 255 16.67 -0.62 41.99
N PRO A 256 16.28 -1.58 41.12
CA PRO A 256 16.29 -1.34 39.67
C PRO A 256 15.47 -0.12 39.24
N HIS A 257 14.26 0.06 39.79
CA HIS A 257 13.46 1.26 39.54
C HIS A 257 14.12 2.53 40.09
N ALA A 258 14.67 2.51 41.31
CA ALA A 258 15.35 3.67 41.89
C ALA A 258 16.53 4.14 41.02
N ILE A 259 17.34 3.19 40.53
CA ILE A 259 18.53 3.42 39.71
C ILE A 259 18.16 3.87 38.29
N SER A 260 16.99 3.50 37.78
CA SER A 260 16.58 3.81 36.39
C SER A 260 16.30 5.30 36.12
N TYR A 261 15.98 6.12 37.14
CA TYR A 261 15.51 7.49 36.91
C TYR A 261 16.53 8.43 36.25
N PRO A 262 17.83 8.38 36.59
CA PRO A 262 18.84 9.16 35.87
C PRO A 262 19.01 8.74 34.41
N PHE A 263 18.90 7.45 34.08
CA PHE A 263 18.91 6.96 32.70
C PHE A 263 17.82 7.66 31.87
N THR A 264 16.61 7.75 32.42
CA THR A 264 15.48 8.44 31.79
C THR A 264 15.67 9.95 31.71
N SER A 265 16.11 10.58 32.81
CA SER A 265 16.06 12.04 32.97
C SER A 265 17.26 12.78 32.36
N TYR A 266 18.42 12.11 32.25
CA TYR A 266 19.66 12.70 31.74
C TYR A 266 20.06 12.12 30.38
N PHE A 267 19.69 10.88 30.06
CA PHE A 267 20.11 10.19 28.84
C PHE A 267 18.95 9.84 27.89
N ASN A 268 17.72 10.24 28.22
CA ASN A 268 16.51 9.99 27.42
C ASN A 268 16.25 8.50 27.10
N ILE A 269 16.76 7.58 27.94
CA ILE A 269 16.50 6.16 27.81
C ILE A 269 15.08 5.87 28.35
N PRO A 270 14.20 5.17 27.61
CA PRO A 270 12.85 4.86 28.08
C PRO A 270 12.86 4.14 29.44
N HIS A 271 11.96 4.51 30.35
CA HIS A 271 11.98 4.04 31.75
C HIS A 271 12.04 2.50 31.88
N GLY A 272 11.16 1.79 31.18
CA GLY A 272 11.13 0.32 31.18
C GLY A 272 12.42 -0.34 30.64
N HIS A 273 13.08 0.32 29.69
CA HIS A 273 14.39 -0.12 29.20
C HIS A 273 15.46 0.10 30.28
N ALA A 274 15.45 1.27 30.91
CA ALA A 274 16.36 1.60 32.00
C ALA A 274 16.24 0.66 33.22
N THR A 275 15.02 0.28 33.62
CA THR A 275 14.80 -0.71 34.68
C THR A 275 15.29 -2.10 34.27
N GLY A 276 15.06 -2.50 33.02
CA GLY A 276 15.54 -3.78 32.48
C GLY A 276 17.06 -3.95 32.55
N LEU A 277 17.82 -2.89 32.27
CA LEU A 277 19.29 -2.91 32.25
C LEU A 277 19.91 -3.33 33.59
N THR A 278 19.28 -2.97 34.71
CA THR A 278 19.80 -3.22 36.05
C THR A 278 19.14 -4.41 36.76
N LEU A 279 18.02 -4.93 36.24
CA LEU A 279 17.24 -6.00 36.86
C LEU A 279 18.05 -7.30 37.07
N GLY A 280 18.65 -7.82 36.00
CA GLY A 280 19.44 -9.05 36.05
C GLY A 280 20.66 -8.95 36.98
N PRO A 281 21.49 -7.90 36.85
CA PRO A 281 22.62 -7.67 37.75
C PRO A 281 22.21 -7.53 39.23
N ILE A 282 21.10 -6.84 39.52
CA ILE A 282 20.58 -6.72 40.89
C ILE A 282 20.04 -8.06 41.41
N LEU A 283 19.47 -8.91 40.55
CA LEU A 283 19.09 -10.28 40.92
C LEU A 283 20.32 -11.09 41.38
N VAL A 284 21.43 -11.00 40.65
CA VAL A 284 22.72 -11.63 41.03
C VAL A 284 23.26 -11.04 42.34
N PHE A 285 23.17 -9.73 42.50
CA PHE A 285 23.58 -9.06 43.73
C PHE A 285 22.78 -9.56 44.93
N ASN A 286 21.45 -9.62 44.80
CA ASN A 286 20.52 -10.07 45.84
C ASN A 286 20.69 -11.57 46.15
N ALA A 287 21.09 -12.40 45.17
CA ALA A 287 21.32 -13.84 45.40
C ALA A 287 22.49 -14.11 46.37
N ASN A 288 23.46 -13.21 46.42
CA ASN A 288 24.63 -13.27 47.32
C ASN A 288 24.35 -12.65 48.70
N ILE A 289 23.15 -12.87 49.26
CA ILE A 289 22.73 -12.33 50.55
C ILE A 289 23.19 -13.20 51.72
N ASN A 290 23.57 -12.56 52.83
CA ASN A 290 23.93 -13.20 54.10
C ASN A 290 23.32 -12.41 55.27
N GLU A 291 23.46 -12.93 56.49
CA GLU A 291 22.83 -12.33 57.66
C GLU A 291 23.31 -10.90 57.96
N THR A 292 24.55 -10.54 57.58
CA THR A 292 25.11 -9.21 57.89
C THR A 292 24.70 -8.12 56.90
N ASN A 293 24.22 -8.49 55.70
CA ASN A 293 23.79 -7.54 54.67
C ASN A 293 22.30 -7.65 54.29
N CYS A 294 21.54 -8.50 55.00
CA CYS A 294 20.11 -8.63 54.85
C CYS A 294 19.38 -7.44 55.49
N THR A 295 18.52 -6.79 54.71
CA THR A 295 17.61 -5.74 55.21
C THR A 295 16.19 -6.26 55.36
N ASP A 296 15.94 -7.53 55.00
CA ASP A 296 14.64 -8.17 55.11
C ASP A 296 14.39 -8.72 56.52
N PRO A 297 13.32 -8.30 57.22
CA PRO A 297 13.03 -8.77 58.58
C PRO A 297 12.67 -10.26 58.61
N ARG A 298 12.40 -10.89 57.45
CA ARG A 298 12.14 -12.33 57.34
C ARG A 298 13.42 -13.17 57.26
N GLY A 299 14.61 -12.55 57.24
CA GLY A 299 15.92 -13.20 57.31
C GLY A 299 16.51 -13.59 55.95
N ALA A 300 17.83 -13.82 55.92
CA ALA A 300 18.54 -14.06 54.65
C ALA A 300 18.15 -15.40 53.99
N GLU A 301 17.78 -16.41 54.79
CA GLU A 301 17.29 -17.69 54.27
C GLU A 301 16.00 -17.54 53.47
N TYR A 302 15.03 -16.77 53.97
CA TYR A 302 13.79 -16.47 53.27
C TYR A 302 14.04 -15.79 51.91
N VAL A 303 14.97 -14.82 51.89
CA VAL A 303 15.34 -14.12 50.65
C VAL A 303 15.99 -15.09 49.66
N ARG A 304 16.90 -15.97 50.10
CA ARG A 304 17.51 -17.00 49.25
C ARG A 304 16.45 -17.92 48.62
N LEU A 305 15.48 -18.40 49.41
CA LEU A 305 14.37 -19.22 48.91
C LEU A 305 13.50 -18.45 47.90
N THR A 306 13.22 -17.17 48.17
CA THR A 306 12.45 -16.29 47.29
C THR A 306 13.15 -16.08 45.95
N ILE A 307 14.47 -15.83 45.96
CA ILE A 307 15.28 -15.69 44.75
C ILE A 307 15.35 -17.00 43.98
N ASN A 308 15.54 -18.14 44.66
CA ASN A 308 15.50 -19.47 44.02
C ASN A 308 14.16 -19.72 43.33
N LYS A 309 13.06 -19.24 43.90
CA LYS A 309 11.75 -19.32 43.26
C LYS A 309 11.67 -18.47 41.99
N ILE A 310 12.20 -17.24 42.01
CA ILE A 310 12.28 -16.39 40.81
C ILE A 310 13.12 -17.08 39.73
N ILE A 311 14.30 -17.60 40.08
CA ILE A 311 15.18 -18.37 39.18
C ILE A 311 14.43 -19.53 38.53
N SER A 312 13.58 -20.23 39.29
CA SER A 312 12.78 -21.35 38.77
C SER A 312 11.78 -20.94 37.68
N PHE A 313 11.25 -19.70 37.70
CA PHE A 313 10.35 -19.22 36.65
C PHE A 313 11.03 -19.12 35.28
N PHE A 314 12.35 -18.91 35.26
CA PHE A 314 13.16 -18.86 34.06
C PHE A 314 13.71 -20.23 33.63
N GLY A 315 13.42 -21.30 34.39
CA GLY A 315 14.04 -22.61 34.19
C GLY A 315 15.56 -22.56 34.30
N SER A 316 16.10 -21.67 35.14
CA SER A 316 17.52 -21.47 35.34
C SER A 316 18.03 -22.24 36.56
N THR A 317 19.34 -22.51 36.59
CA THR A 317 20.00 -23.18 37.72
C THR A 317 20.60 -22.21 38.73
N CYS A 318 20.91 -20.98 38.32
CA CYS A 318 21.49 -19.95 39.18
C CYS A 318 21.12 -18.53 38.74
N ALA A 319 21.35 -17.56 39.63
CA ALA A 319 21.07 -16.15 39.39
C ALA A 319 21.82 -15.56 38.17
N ALA A 320 23.06 -16.00 37.95
CA ALA A 320 23.87 -15.53 36.82
C ALA A 320 23.29 -15.98 35.47
N ASP A 321 22.74 -17.20 35.41
CA ASP A 321 22.03 -17.70 34.23
C ASP A 321 20.72 -16.93 34.00
N THR A 322 19.95 -16.70 35.06
CA THR A 322 18.73 -15.87 34.98
C THR A 322 19.02 -14.45 34.47
N CYS A 323 20.12 -13.83 34.93
CA CYS A 323 20.58 -12.53 34.42
C CYS A 323 20.83 -12.55 32.91
N LYS A 324 21.52 -13.58 32.40
CA LYS A 324 21.75 -13.76 30.96
C LYS A 324 20.45 -13.94 30.19
N LYS A 325 19.50 -14.74 30.70
CA LYS A 325 18.19 -14.93 30.06
C LYS A 325 17.37 -13.63 29.98
N ILE A 326 17.44 -12.79 31.02
CA ILE A 326 16.83 -11.44 30.98
C ILE A 326 17.50 -10.59 29.88
N GLN A 327 18.83 -10.60 29.79
CA GLN A 327 19.56 -9.87 28.75
C GLN A 327 19.25 -10.41 27.34
N TYR A 328 19.13 -11.72 27.16
CA TYR A 328 18.72 -12.32 25.89
C TYR A 328 17.30 -11.93 25.51
N LEU A 329 16.37 -11.97 26.47
CA LEU A 329 15.00 -11.52 26.23
C LEU A 329 14.99 -10.07 25.77
N MET A 330 15.74 -9.17 26.44
CA MET A 330 15.87 -7.77 26.05
C MET A 330 16.43 -7.61 24.62
N ARG A 331 17.49 -8.35 24.25
CA ARG A 331 18.06 -8.32 22.89
C ARG A 331 17.07 -8.84 21.84
N ASP A 332 16.39 -9.95 22.13
CA ASP A 332 15.42 -10.58 21.23
C ASP A 332 14.25 -9.67 20.88
N ILE A 333 13.86 -8.78 21.80
CA ILE A 333 12.79 -7.80 21.59
C ILE A 333 13.32 -6.44 21.07
N GLY A 334 14.62 -6.33 20.82
CA GLY A 334 15.25 -5.16 20.20
C GLY A 334 15.68 -4.06 21.18
N LEU A 335 15.90 -4.37 22.46
CA LEU A 335 16.48 -3.44 23.43
C LEU A 335 17.98 -3.65 23.56
N GLU A 336 18.73 -2.55 23.62
CA GLU A 336 20.17 -2.57 23.88
C GLU A 336 20.43 -3.00 25.34
N THR A 337 21.48 -3.77 25.57
CA THR A 337 21.86 -4.24 26.92
C THR A 337 23.13 -3.59 27.44
N ASN A 338 23.88 -2.90 26.57
CA ASN A 338 25.12 -2.22 26.91
C ASN A 338 24.88 -0.72 27.07
N ILE A 339 25.18 -0.19 28.26
CA ILE A 339 24.94 1.22 28.60
C ILE A 339 25.86 2.20 27.84
N LYS A 340 27.05 1.77 27.39
CA LYS A 340 27.93 2.60 26.55
C LYS A 340 27.30 2.92 25.21
N ARG A 341 26.64 1.93 24.60
CA ARG A 341 25.92 2.09 23.33
C ARG A 341 24.67 2.96 23.47
N LEU A 342 24.21 3.19 24.69
CA LEU A 342 23.14 4.11 25.04
C LEU A 342 23.65 5.52 25.44
N GLY A 343 24.93 5.81 25.20
CA GLY A 343 25.52 7.12 25.43
C GLY A 343 26.12 7.34 26.83
N ILE A 344 26.20 6.29 27.66
CA ILE A 344 26.86 6.29 28.98
C ILE A 344 28.25 5.67 28.83
N ASP A 345 29.14 6.42 28.17
CA ASP A 345 30.45 5.96 27.67
C ASP A 345 31.66 6.41 28.51
N SER A 346 31.43 7.18 29.58
CA SER A 346 32.45 7.79 30.43
C SER A 346 32.15 7.62 31.92
N GLU A 347 33.20 7.60 32.74
CA GLU A 347 33.10 7.45 34.20
C GLU A 347 32.32 8.61 34.84
N GLU A 348 32.41 9.82 34.28
CA GLU A 348 31.63 10.99 34.71
C GLU A 348 30.12 10.74 34.59
N LYS A 349 29.67 10.14 33.49
CA LYS A 349 28.25 9.80 33.29
C LYS A 349 27.79 8.69 34.23
N VAL A 350 28.65 7.71 34.53
CA VAL A 350 28.39 6.68 35.55
C VAL A 350 28.26 7.30 36.94
N ASN A 351 29.16 8.23 37.29
CA ASN A 351 29.10 9.00 38.53
C ASN A 351 27.78 9.76 38.68
N LEU A 352 27.33 10.42 37.61
CA LEU A 352 26.06 11.14 37.59
C LEU A 352 24.87 10.22 37.90
N ILE A 353 24.86 9.00 37.35
CA ILE A 353 23.81 8.01 37.62
C ILE A 353 23.82 7.59 39.09
N ILE A 354 25.00 7.37 39.68
CA ILE A 354 25.12 7.00 41.09
C ILE A 354 24.66 8.16 41.98
N GLU A 355 25.18 9.37 41.75
CA GLU A 355 24.88 10.56 42.56
C GLU A 355 23.39 10.93 42.53
N LYS A 356 22.76 10.86 41.35
CA LYS A 356 21.36 11.25 41.18
C LYS A 356 20.36 10.09 41.31
N GLY A 357 20.82 8.84 41.22
CA GLY A 357 19.99 7.64 41.26
C GLY A 357 19.98 6.93 42.61
N PHE A 358 21.06 7.05 43.39
CA PHE A 358 21.12 6.47 44.72
C PHE A 358 20.31 7.32 45.70
N ASN A 359 19.17 6.79 46.14
CA ASN A 359 18.33 7.41 47.16
C ASN A 359 18.01 6.37 48.26
N PRO A 360 18.53 6.53 49.49
CA PRO A 360 18.34 5.57 50.57
C PRO A 360 16.86 5.23 50.86
N ASP A 361 15.98 6.23 50.82
CA ASP A 361 14.54 6.03 51.07
C ASP A 361 13.84 5.19 50.01
N ARG A 362 14.39 5.12 48.79
CA ARG A 362 13.82 4.34 47.68
C ARG A 362 14.41 2.96 47.57
N ILE A 363 15.70 2.83 47.88
CA ILE A 363 16.42 1.55 47.81
C ILE A 363 16.16 0.69 49.05
N LYS A 364 15.67 1.26 50.16
CA LYS A 364 15.36 0.52 51.40
C LYS A 364 14.42 -0.68 51.22
N ASN A 365 13.65 -0.72 50.13
CA ASN A 365 12.76 -1.84 49.83
C ASN A 365 13.48 -3.06 49.19
N ASN A 366 14.75 -2.92 48.82
CA ASN A 366 15.56 -4.03 48.32
C ASN A 366 15.97 -4.92 49.51
N PRO A 367 15.91 -6.27 49.39
CA PRO A 367 16.14 -7.18 50.52
C PRO A 367 17.61 -7.28 50.95
N LYS A 368 18.54 -6.80 50.13
CA LYS A 368 19.97 -6.69 50.44
C LYS A 368 20.40 -5.23 50.43
N ARG A 369 21.14 -4.80 51.45
CA ARG A 369 21.71 -3.44 51.52
C ARG A 369 22.64 -3.20 50.32
N ILE A 370 22.45 -2.07 49.63
CA ILE A 370 23.27 -1.62 48.50
C ILE A 370 24.01 -0.36 48.91
N GLU A 371 25.32 -0.35 48.70
CA GLU A 371 26.18 0.83 48.85
C GLU A 371 26.58 1.42 47.48
N PRO A 372 26.89 2.73 47.38
CA PRO A 372 27.25 3.37 46.11
C PRO A 372 28.38 2.68 45.34
N GLU A 373 29.38 2.13 46.03
CA GLU A 373 30.51 1.44 45.40
C GLU A 373 30.10 0.10 44.77
N GLN A 374 29.12 -0.60 45.37
CA GLN A 374 28.56 -1.81 44.81
C GLN A 374 27.74 -1.51 43.56
N LEU A 375 27.01 -0.38 43.57
CA LEU A 375 26.27 0.10 42.41
C LEU A 375 27.22 0.46 41.25
N ARG A 376 28.35 1.11 41.55
CA ARG A 376 29.41 1.37 40.56
C ARG A 376 29.88 0.08 39.89
N LYS A 377 30.19 -0.95 40.68
CA LYS A 377 30.61 -2.25 40.16
C LYS A 377 29.57 -2.84 39.20
N ILE A 378 28.29 -2.80 39.57
CA ILE A 378 27.18 -3.27 38.73
C ILE A 378 27.11 -2.49 37.40
N LEU A 379 27.19 -1.16 37.43
CA LEU A 379 27.14 -0.33 36.23
C LEU A 379 28.35 -0.58 35.31
N ASN A 380 29.54 -0.81 35.89
CA ASN A 380 30.74 -1.13 35.13
C ASN A 380 30.67 -2.53 34.49
N GLU A 381 30.07 -3.51 35.17
CA GLU A 381 29.83 -4.85 34.60
C GLU A 381 28.86 -4.79 33.41
N ILE A 382 27.80 -3.97 33.48
CA ILE A 382 26.86 -3.76 32.36
C ILE A 382 27.54 -3.05 31.17
N SER A 383 28.61 -2.29 31.44
CA SER A 383 29.37 -1.53 30.43
C SER A 383 30.38 -2.36 29.66
N GLN A 384 30.68 -3.59 30.10
CA GLN A 384 31.65 -4.47 29.44
C GLN A 384 30.99 -5.24 28.29
N GLU A 385 31.71 -5.40 27.17
CA GLU A 385 31.28 -6.30 26.09
C GLU A 385 31.39 -7.74 26.57
N THR A 386 30.31 -8.23 27.16
CA THR A 386 30.14 -9.67 27.33
C THR A 386 29.69 -10.22 25.98
N GLU A 387 30.60 -10.89 25.28
CA GLU A 387 30.26 -11.90 24.27
C GLU A 387 29.49 -13.02 24.99
N ILE A 388 28.19 -12.80 25.19
CA ILE A 388 27.29 -13.87 25.63
C ILE A 388 26.99 -14.68 24.38
N LYS A 389 27.77 -15.74 24.17
CA LYS A 389 27.46 -16.76 23.16
C LYS A 389 26.07 -17.31 23.49
N PRO A 390 25.09 -17.20 22.56
CA PRO A 390 23.71 -17.65 22.80
C PRO A 390 23.69 -19.06 23.39
N GLU A 391 22.90 -19.28 24.44
CA GLU A 391 22.55 -20.63 24.88
C GLU A 391 22.08 -21.42 23.66
N LYS A 392 22.60 -22.62 23.51
CA LYS A 392 22.48 -23.44 22.30
C LYS A 392 21.01 -23.77 22.05
N MET A 393 20.31 -22.98 21.23
CA MET A 393 19.02 -23.38 20.68
C MET A 393 19.20 -24.71 19.95
N GLU A 394 18.23 -25.63 20.09
CA GLU A 394 18.27 -26.89 19.36
C GLU A 394 18.39 -26.56 17.86
N THR A 395 19.33 -27.18 17.17
CA THR A 395 19.49 -26.98 15.73
C THR A 395 18.61 -28.00 15.02
N VAL A 396 17.68 -27.51 14.21
CA VAL A 396 16.71 -28.35 13.49
C VAL A 396 17.09 -28.39 12.02
N TYR A 397 17.41 -29.57 11.51
CA TYR A 397 17.77 -29.78 10.12
C TYR A 397 16.56 -30.24 9.30
N ILE A 398 16.30 -29.58 8.17
CA ILE A 398 15.27 -29.97 7.21
C ILE A 398 15.91 -30.15 5.84
N GLY A 399 15.79 -31.34 5.25
CA GLY A 399 16.19 -31.58 3.86
C GLY A 399 15.02 -31.31 2.90
N MET A 400 15.26 -30.55 1.83
CA MET A 400 14.24 -30.33 0.79
C MET A 400 14.84 -29.97 -0.57
N VAL A 401 14.14 -30.33 -1.66
CA VAL A 401 14.47 -29.85 -3.01
C VAL A 401 13.86 -28.46 -3.23
N ALA A 402 12.60 -28.24 -2.84
CA ALA A 402 11.91 -26.96 -2.95
C ALA A 402 11.95 -26.34 -4.37
N ASP A 403 11.69 -27.13 -5.40
CA ASP A 403 11.60 -26.68 -6.80
C ASP A 403 10.44 -25.68 -7.01
N SER A 404 9.31 -25.94 -6.36
CA SER A 404 8.24 -24.97 -6.15
C SER A 404 7.83 -24.93 -4.67
N ILE A 405 7.50 -23.73 -4.17
CA ILE A 405 7.08 -23.53 -2.79
C ILE A 405 5.57 -23.68 -2.69
N HIS A 406 5.11 -24.42 -1.68
CA HIS A 406 3.71 -24.60 -1.35
C HIS A 406 3.56 -24.68 0.16
N HIS A 407 2.33 -24.61 0.67
CA HIS A 407 2.09 -24.53 2.12
C HIS A 407 2.63 -25.73 2.92
N GLY A 408 2.76 -26.92 2.31
CA GLY A 408 3.47 -28.05 2.93
C GLY A 408 4.93 -27.73 3.34
N HIS A 409 5.70 -27.05 2.49
CA HIS A 409 7.06 -26.58 2.83
C HIS A 409 7.03 -25.50 3.94
N ILE A 410 6.02 -24.65 3.93
CA ILE A 410 5.83 -23.62 4.97
C ILE A 410 5.47 -24.27 6.31
N ASN A 411 4.67 -25.34 6.30
CA ASN A 411 4.24 -26.05 7.50
C ASN A 411 5.42 -26.70 8.22
N ILE A 412 6.27 -27.45 7.50
CA ILE A 412 7.45 -28.09 8.10
C ILE A 412 8.45 -27.07 8.67
N ILE A 413 8.68 -25.95 7.98
CA ILE A 413 9.53 -24.86 8.50
C ILE A 413 8.87 -24.20 9.73
N SER A 414 7.56 -24.02 9.73
CA SER A 414 6.80 -23.43 10.84
C SER A 414 6.76 -24.31 12.09
N GLU A 415 6.78 -25.63 11.94
CA GLU A 415 6.91 -26.57 13.06
C GLU A 415 8.36 -26.65 13.54
N ALA A 416 9.33 -26.71 12.64
CA ALA A 416 10.76 -26.75 12.99
C ALA A 416 11.20 -25.54 13.82
N ARG A 417 10.76 -24.33 13.46
CA ARG A 417 11.12 -23.10 14.19
C ARG A 417 10.59 -23.05 15.62
N LYS A 418 9.57 -23.86 15.97
CA LYS A 418 9.07 -23.94 17.35
C LYS A 418 10.06 -24.67 18.25
N LEU A 419 10.94 -25.47 17.66
CA LEU A 419 11.92 -26.31 18.36
C LEU A 419 13.30 -25.68 18.41
N GLY A 420 13.69 -24.90 17.39
CA GLY A 420 14.91 -24.09 17.44
C GLY A 420 15.38 -23.56 16.09
N ASP A 421 16.69 -23.38 15.94
CA ASP A 421 17.30 -22.76 14.74
C ASP A 421 17.23 -23.69 13.53
N VAL A 422 16.57 -23.23 12.47
CA VAL A 422 16.29 -24.06 11.30
C VAL A 422 17.43 -23.96 10.29
N ILE A 423 18.11 -25.09 10.07
CA ILE A 423 19.08 -25.29 8.99
C ILE A 423 18.37 -26.04 7.87
N VAL A 424 18.19 -25.39 6.72
CA VAL A 424 17.66 -26.04 5.53
C VAL A 424 18.80 -26.60 4.69
N GLY A 425 18.85 -27.93 4.60
CA GLY A 425 19.62 -28.68 3.62
C GLY A 425 18.96 -28.64 2.27
N LEU A 426 19.28 -27.60 1.48
CA LEU A 426 18.70 -27.43 0.17
C LEU A 426 19.44 -28.33 -0.83
N VAL A 427 18.72 -29.27 -1.44
CA VAL A 427 19.28 -30.22 -2.39
C VAL A 427 19.79 -29.48 -3.64
N THR A 428 21.04 -29.70 -4.02
CA THR A 428 21.66 -29.08 -5.20
C THR A 428 21.04 -29.58 -6.50
N ASP A 429 21.27 -28.86 -7.61
CA ASP A 429 20.67 -29.20 -8.91
C ASP A 429 21.08 -30.61 -9.37
N ASP A 430 22.37 -30.95 -9.25
CA ASP A 430 22.91 -32.26 -9.62
C ASP A 430 22.36 -33.39 -8.73
N ALA A 431 22.23 -33.12 -7.43
CA ALA A 431 21.69 -34.08 -6.46
C ALA A 431 20.18 -34.31 -6.64
N ALA A 432 19.44 -33.30 -7.06
CA ALA A 432 18.03 -33.44 -7.39
C ALA A 432 17.83 -34.17 -8.73
N GLN A 433 18.71 -33.93 -9.70
CA GLN A 433 18.70 -34.57 -11.01
C GLN A 433 18.98 -36.08 -10.91
N SER A 434 19.89 -36.51 -10.03
CA SER A 434 20.21 -37.94 -9.85
C SER A 434 19.05 -38.78 -9.28
N TYR A 435 18.00 -38.12 -8.78
CA TYR A 435 16.82 -38.78 -8.20
C TYR A 435 15.56 -38.64 -9.04
N LYS A 436 15.31 -37.45 -9.60
CA LYS A 436 14.09 -37.17 -10.36
C LYS A 436 14.43 -36.46 -11.65
N ARG A 437 14.51 -35.13 -11.60
CA ARG A 437 14.74 -34.25 -12.73
C ARG A 437 15.48 -33.02 -12.21
N ARG A 438 16.17 -32.32 -13.11
CA ARG A 438 16.78 -31.04 -12.75
C ARG A 438 15.68 -30.05 -12.33
N PRO A 439 15.81 -29.38 -11.17
CA PRO A 439 14.87 -28.34 -10.76
C PRO A 439 14.73 -27.24 -11.82
N ILE A 440 13.54 -26.65 -11.94
CA ILE A 440 13.26 -25.50 -12.82
C ILE A 440 14.02 -24.27 -12.32
N LEU A 441 14.01 -24.04 -11.01
CA LEU A 441 14.78 -22.97 -10.39
C LEU A 441 16.18 -23.46 -10.03
N SER A 442 17.19 -22.67 -10.38
CA SER A 442 18.58 -22.96 -10.02
C SER A 442 18.72 -23.09 -8.51
N PHE A 443 19.72 -23.84 -8.03
CA PHE A 443 20.04 -23.90 -6.60
C PHE A 443 20.17 -22.50 -5.98
N SER A 444 20.75 -21.54 -6.72
CA SER A 444 20.94 -20.17 -6.24
C SER A 444 19.62 -19.42 -6.04
N ASP A 445 18.66 -19.60 -6.94
CA ASP A 445 17.33 -18.97 -6.84
C ASP A 445 16.49 -19.63 -5.74
N ARG A 446 16.50 -20.96 -5.66
CA ARG A 446 15.84 -21.70 -4.59
C ARG A 446 16.41 -21.32 -3.22
N ALA A 447 17.73 -21.20 -3.11
CA ALA A 447 18.39 -20.75 -1.89
C ALA A 447 17.97 -19.32 -1.52
N ARG A 448 17.89 -18.40 -2.49
CA ARG A 448 17.43 -17.04 -2.25
C ARG A 448 15.98 -17.01 -1.75
N ILE A 449 15.10 -17.82 -2.31
CA ILE A 449 13.70 -17.92 -1.88
C ILE A 449 13.61 -18.47 -0.45
N ILE A 450 14.20 -19.64 -0.20
CA ILE A 450 14.16 -20.31 1.11
C ILE A 450 14.80 -19.43 2.20
N LYS A 451 15.84 -18.66 1.87
CA LYS A 451 16.55 -17.80 2.83
C LYS A 451 15.66 -16.67 3.34
N ASN A 452 14.69 -16.26 2.53
CA ASN A 452 13.72 -15.22 2.87
C ASN A 452 12.42 -15.81 3.47
N ILE A 453 12.31 -17.13 3.64
CA ILE A 453 11.20 -17.74 4.38
C ILE A 453 11.43 -17.51 5.88
N LYS A 454 10.47 -16.82 6.49
CA LYS A 454 10.46 -16.48 7.91
C LYS A 454 10.61 -17.73 8.80
N GLY A 455 11.74 -17.83 9.49
CA GLY A 455 12.06 -18.94 10.40
C GLY A 455 13.22 -19.82 9.92
N VAL A 456 13.73 -19.62 8.70
CA VAL A 456 14.97 -20.27 8.24
C VAL A 456 16.18 -19.50 8.76
N THR A 457 16.99 -20.14 9.60
CA THR A 457 18.20 -19.55 10.19
C THR A 457 19.39 -19.68 9.23
N LYS A 458 19.52 -20.82 8.54
CA LYS A 458 20.65 -21.11 7.66
C LYS A 458 20.25 -21.99 6.48
N ILE A 459 20.90 -21.78 5.33
CA ILE A 459 20.83 -22.71 4.20
C ILE A 459 22.19 -23.32 3.98
N VAL A 460 22.21 -24.62 3.74
CA VAL A 460 23.42 -25.36 3.39
C VAL A 460 23.14 -26.21 2.15
N PRO A 461 24.11 -26.33 1.22
CA PRO A 461 23.96 -27.21 0.08
C PRO A 461 23.92 -28.67 0.55
N GLN A 462 22.97 -29.44 0.02
CA GLN A 462 22.84 -30.87 0.20
C GLN A 462 23.18 -31.53 -1.14
N ASN A 463 24.44 -31.97 -1.27
CA ASN A 463 25.03 -32.43 -2.54
C ASN A 463 24.64 -33.87 -2.91
N THR A 464 23.92 -34.57 -2.05
CA THR A 464 23.41 -35.93 -2.26
C THR A 464 22.02 -36.04 -1.63
N LEU A 465 21.25 -37.11 -1.92
CA LEU A 465 20.02 -37.37 -1.17
C LEU A 465 20.27 -37.90 0.25
N ASP A 466 21.48 -38.39 0.53
CA ASP A 466 21.84 -38.90 1.85
C ASP A 466 22.18 -37.74 2.79
N TYR A 467 21.45 -37.63 3.90
CA TYR A 467 21.63 -36.52 4.84
C TYR A 467 22.87 -36.70 5.72
N VAL A 468 23.45 -37.91 5.82
CA VAL A 468 24.59 -38.23 6.71
C VAL A 468 25.74 -37.21 6.61
N PRO A 469 26.23 -36.79 5.43
CA PRO A 469 27.34 -35.84 5.36
C PRO A 469 27.03 -34.49 6.03
N ASN A 470 25.81 -33.99 5.89
CA ASN A 470 25.40 -32.74 6.52
C ASN A 470 25.04 -32.94 8.00
N ILE A 471 24.52 -34.11 8.38
CA ILE A 471 24.30 -34.47 9.80
C ILE A 471 25.63 -34.50 10.54
N GLU A 472 26.64 -35.20 10.02
CA GLU A 472 27.97 -35.29 10.64
C GLU A 472 28.68 -33.93 10.69
N LYS A 473 28.52 -33.11 9.64
CA LYS A 473 29.13 -31.79 9.54
C LYS A 473 28.50 -30.75 10.46
N TYR A 474 27.17 -30.64 10.48
CA TYR A 474 26.46 -29.58 11.21
C TYR A 474 25.95 -30.03 12.59
N LYS A 475 25.97 -31.34 12.87
CA LYS A 475 25.54 -31.97 14.13
C LYS A 475 24.20 -31.43 14.65
N PRO A 476 23.12 -31.45 13.84
CA PRO A 476 21.82 -30.96 14.28
C PRO A 476 21.27 -31.77 15.44
N SER A 477 20.63 -31.11 16.41
CA SER A 477 19.95 -31.76 17.54
C SER A 477 18.69 -32.51 17.11
N ILE A 478 18.01 -32.00 16.08
CA ILE A 478 16.77 -32.55 15.53
C ILE A 478 16.87 -32.61 14.01
N ILE A 479 16.41 -33.71 13.41
CA ILE A 479 16.10 -33.78 11.98
C ILE A 479 14.58 -33.83 11.85
N MET A 480 14.02 -32.96 11.01
CA MET A 480 12.58 -32.91 10.74
C MET A 480 12.30 -33.20 9.26
N HIS A 481 11.38 -34.12 9.01
CA HIS A 481 10.96 -34.53 7.66
C HIS A 481 9.47 -34.91 7.64
N GLY A 482 8.85 -34.93 6.46
CA GLY A 482 7.52 -35.54 6.28
C GLY A 482 7.56 -37.05 6.55
N ASP A 483 6.45 -37.65 6.96
CA ASP A 483 6.34 -39.08 7.26
C ASP A 483 6.29 -39.99 6.02
N ASP A 484 6.29 -39.40 4.82
CA ASP A 484 6.31 -40.07 3.52
C ASP A 484 7.59 -40.89 3.30
N TRP A 485 8.73 -40.45 3.85
CA TRP A 485 10.00 -41.19 3.76
C TRP A 485 10.09 -42.43 4.67
N LYS A 486 9.07 -42.71 5.51
CA LYS A 486 9.00 -43.94 6.31
C LYS A 486 8.76 -45.19 5.45
N LYS A 487 8.26 -45.00 4.23
CA LYS A 487 7.89 -46.06 3.29
C LYS A 487 8.58 -45.81 1.92
N GLY A 488 8.61 -46.82 1.07
CA GLY A 488 9.23 -46.71 -0.26
C GLY A 488 10.76 -46.61 -0.25
N SER A 489 11.33 -46.09 -1.34
CA SER A 489 12.79 -46.08 -1.58
C SER A 489 13.60 -45.17 -0.65
N GLN A 490 12.96 -44.22 0.04
CA GLN A 490 13.64 -43.29 0.97
C GLN A 490 13.79 -43.84 2.39
N ARG A 491 13.21 -45.02 2.70
CA ARG A 491 13.33 -45.65 4.03
C ARG A 491 14.79 -45.85 4.45
N ILE A 492 15.65 -46.27 3.52
CA ILE A 492 17.08 -46.48 3.76
C ILE A 492 17.78 -45.17 4.15
N ILE A 493 17.38 -44.05 3.56
CA ILE A 493 17.93 -42.71 3.86
C ILE A 493 17.53 -42.30 5.28
N ARG A 494 16.28 -42.55 5.68
CA ARG A 494 15.79 -42.30 7.04
C ARG A 494 16.57 -43.11 8.08
N GLU A 495 16.78 -44.41 7.85
CA GLU A 495 17.54 -45.29 8.76
C GLU A 495 18.99 -44.81 8.92
N ARG A 496 19.65 -44.42 7.82
CA ARG A 496 21.01 -43.84 7.86
C ARG A 496 21.07 -42.52 8.62
N ALA A 497 20.10 -41.63 8.39
CA ALA A 497 20.01 -40.35 9.10
C ALA A 497 19.79 -40.55 10.61
N LEU A 498 18.96 -41.53 11.00
CA LEU A 498 18.70 -41.88 12.39
C LEU A 498 19.99 -42.38 13.07
N ASN A 499 20.66 -43.36 12.45
CA ASN A 499 21.91 -43.90 12.96
C ASN A 499 23.00 -42.81 13.08
N ALA A 500 23.02 -41.81 12.20
CA ALA A 500 24.00 -40.73 12.25
C ALA A 500 23.69 -39.70 13.36
N VAL A 501 22.43 -39.34 13.56
CA VAL A 501 22.02 -38.33 14.56
C VAL A 501 22.08 -38.90 15.99
N GLU A 502 21.77 -40.19 16.17
CA GLU A 502 21.79 -40.86 17.47
C GLU A 502 23.21 -41.01 18.05
N LYS A 503 24.25 -41.11 17.21
CA LYS A 503 25.66 -41.20 17.64
C LYS A 503 26.10 -40.08 18.57
N TYR A 504 25.42 -38.93 18.54
CA TYR A 504 25.70 -37.79 19.41
C TYR A 504 24.46 -37.30 20.19
N GLY A 505 23.42 -38.15 20.29
CA GLY A 505 22.24 -37.91 21.11
C GLY A 505 21.15 -37.03 20.48
N GLY A 506 21.14 -36.84 19.15
CA GLY A 506 20.04 -36.17 18.45
C GLY A 506 18.89 -37.12 18.08
N ARG A 507 17.79 -36.56 17.57
CA ARG A 507 16.56 -37.34 17.26
C ARG A 507 15.91 -36.94 15.94
N ILE A 508 15.05 -37.80 15.39
CA ILE A 508 14.21 -37.52 14.22
C ILE A 508 12.76 -37.24 14.65
N ILE A 509 12.15 -36.22 14.06
CA ILE A 509 10.71 -35.93 14.19
C ILE A 509 10.07 -36.03 12.80
N ASP A 510 9.11 -36.94 12.66
CA ASP A 510 8.34 -37.12 11.43
C ASP A 510 6.99 -36.38 11.54
N LEU A 511 6.69 -35.51 10.58
CA LEU A 511 5.41 -34.80 10.49
C LEU A 511 4.46 -35.48 9.50
N PRO A 512 3.14 -35.50 9.75
CA PRO A 512 2.17 -35.99 8.78
C PRO A 512 2.28 -35.26 7.44
N TYR A 513 2.46 -36.01 6.34
CA TYR A 513 2.57 -35.45 5.01
C TYR A 513 1.29 -34.69 4.62
N THR A 514 1.44 -33.52 4.01
CA THR A 514 0.29 -32.66 3.66
C THR A 514 -0.47 -33.24 2.47
N LYS A 515 -1.71 -33.72 2.70
CA LYS A 515 -2.53 -34.38 1.67
C LYS A 515 -3.01 -33.41 0.58
N GLY A 516 -2.94 -33.84 -0.69
CA GLY A 516 -3.48 -33.11 -1.85
C GLY A 516 -2.55 -32.05 -2.45
N ILE A 517 -1.29 -32.01 -2.04
CA ILE A 517 -0.27 -31.09 -2.58
C ILE A 517 0.99 -31.88 -2.91
N SER A 518 1.33 -31.94 -4.19
CA SER A 518 2.58 -32.47 -4.70
C SER A 518 3.14 -31.51 -5.74
N THR A 519 4.42 -31.18 -5.59
CA THR A 519 5.17 -30.42 -6.61
C THR A 519 5.09 -31.13 -7.97
N THR A 520 5.15 -32.47 -7.98
CA THR A 520 4.99 -33.28 -9.20
C THR A 520 3.61 -33.11 -9.82
N GLU A 521 2.53 -33.22 -9.05
CA GLU A 521 1.16 -33.04 -9.57
C GLU A 521 0.90 -31.61 -10.06
N PHE A 522 1.49 -30.60 -9.39
CA PHE A 522 1.40 -29.21 -9.82
C PHE A 522 2.12 -28.99 -11.16
N ILE A 523 3.30 -29.58 -11.33
CA ILE A 523 4.05 -29.51 -12.59
C ILE A 523 3.37 -30.30 -13.71
N GLU A 524 2.75 -31.44 -13.41
CA GLU A 524 1.93 -32.18 -14.39
C GLU A 524 0.71 -31.37 -14.83
N LYS A 525 0.04 -30.68 -13.89
CA LYS A 525 -1.02 -29.70 -14.20
C LYS A 525 -0.52 -28.50 -14.99
N VAL A 526 0.67 -27.97 -14.68
CA VAL A 526 1.26 -26.86 -15.44
C VAL A 526 1.69 -27.30 -16.83
N LYS A 527 2.25 -28.51 -16.98
CA LYS A 527 2.60 -29.07 -18.29
C LYS A 527 1.36 -29.29 -19.15
N SER A 528 0.26 -29.81 -18.57
CA SER A 528 -1.01 -29.94 -19.28
C SER A 528 -1.64 -28.58 -19.62
N CYS A 529 -1.34 -27.52 -18.86
CA CYS A 529 -1.75 -26.15 -19.18
C CYS A 529 -0.80 -25.39 -20.13
N SER A 530 0.49 -25.75 -20.24
CA SER A 530 1.52 -24.96 -20.93
C SER A 530 1.67 -25.26 -22.43
N LEU A 531 1.12 -26.37 -22.93
CA LEU A 531 1.21 -26.70 -24.35
C LEU A 531 0.21 -25.91 -25.23
N ASN A 532 -0.73 -25.16 -24.62
CA ASN A 532 -1.87 -24.58 -25.35
C ASN A 532 -1.92 -23.04 -25.43
N LYS A 533 -0.88 -22.28 -25.03
CA LYS A 533 -0.92 -20.81 -25.15
C LYS A 533 0.39 -20.18 -25.65
N LYS A 534 0.28 -19.46 -26.78
CA LYS A 534 1.21 -18.51 -27.43
C LYS A 534 2.09 -19.01 -28.60
N ASN A 535 1.51 -19.48 -29.71
CA ASN A 535 2.27 -19.67 -30.97
C ASN A 535 1.77 -18.88 -32.19
N THR A 536 0.55 -18.34 -32.22
CA THR A 536 0.04 -17.61 -33.39
C THR A 536 0.15 -16.10 -33.21
N THR A 537 1.23 -15.50 -33.72
CA THR A 537 1.46 -14.03 -33.73
C THR A 537 1.33 -13.40 -35.12
N GLN A 538 1.04 -14.23 -36.13
CA GLN A 538 1.03 -13.87 -37.55
C GLN A 538 -0.32 -14.23 -38.21
N ALA A 539 -0.78 -13.41 -39.15
CA ALA A 539 -1.96 -13.69 -39.97
C ALA A 539 -1.70 -13.42 -41.46
N ILE A 540 -2.46 -14.07 -42.35
CA ILE A 540 -2.53 -13.84 -43.79
C ILE A 540 -3.93 -13.36 -44.16
N ILE A 541 -4.00 -12.32 -44.98
CA ILE A 541 -5.24 -11.85 -45.61
C ILE A 541 -5.13 -12.04 -47.13
N LEU A 542 -6.07 -12.78 -47.72
CA LEU A 542 -6.14 -13.03 -49.15
C LEU A 542 -6.95 -11.91 -49.85
N ALA A 543 -6.25 -10.99 -50.51
CA ALA A 543 -6.80 -9.76 -51.10
C ALA A 543 -6.49 -9.61 -52.61
N ALA A 544 -6.32 -10.71 -53.32
CA ALA A 544 -5.96 -10.70 -54.75
C ALA A 544 -7.16 -10.64 -55.70
N GLY A 545 -8.37 -10.93 -55.22
CA GLY A 545 -9.57 -11.09 -56.04
C GLY A 545 -10.08 -9.81 -56.72
N MET A 546 -10.70 -9.97 -57.90
CA MET A 546 -11.21 -8.86 -58.72
C MET A 546 -12.60 -8.35 -58.31
N GLY A 547 -13.37 -9.11 -57.53
CA GLY A 547 -14.71 -8.72 -57.08
C GLY A 547 -15.68 -8.35 -58.21
N THR A 548 -15.67 -9.11 -59.32
CA THR A 548 -16.40 -8.77 -60.56
C THR A 548 -17.91 -8.59 -60.39
N ARG A 549 -18.51 -9.24 -59.38
CA ARG A 549 -19.94 -9.18 -59.04
C ARG A 549 -20.40 -7.87 -58.40
N LEU A 550 -19.46 -7.01 -57.99
CA LEU A 550 -19.71 -5.69 -57.39
C LEU A 550 -19.45 -4.52 -58.34
N ARG A 551 -19.24 -4.77 -59.64
CA ARG A 551 -19.07 -3.68 -60.62
C ARG A 551 -20.36 -2.85 -60.71
N PRO A 552 -20.26 -1.50 -60.79
CA PRO A 552 -19.05 -0.72 -61.07
C PRO A 552 -18.19 -0.35 -59.84
N LEU A 553 -18.61 -0.67 -58.60
CA LEU A 553 -17.88 -0.28 -57.38
C LEU A 553 -16.45 -0.85 -57.33
N THR A 554 -16.26 -2.04 -57.89
CA THR A 554 -14.96 -2.73 -57.96
C THR A 554 -14.21 -2.52 -59.29
N GLU A 555 -14.65 -1.60 -60.15
CA GLU A 555 -14.00 -1.33 -61.44
C GLU A 555 -12.68 -0.56 -61.29
N GLU A 556 -12.63 0.33 -60.30
CA GLU A 556 -11.43 1.12 -59.97
C GLU A 556 -10.88 0.84 -58.57
N THR A 557 -11.58 0.04 -57.75
CA THR A 557 -11.26 -0.17 -56.33
C THR A 557 -11.27 -1.66 -55.96
N PRO A 558 -10.23 -2.21 -55.31
CA PRO A 558 -10.25 -3.57 -54.75
C PRO A 558 -11.43 -3.78 -53.79
N LYS A 559 -12.03 -4.98 -53.80
CA LYS A 559 -13.19 -5.35 -52.97
C LYS A 559 -12.96 -5.06 -51.48
N CYS A 560 -11.78 -5.36 -50.95
CA CYS A 560 -11.41 -5.11 -49.56
C CYS A 560 -11.28 -3.62 -49.16
N LEU A 561 -11.23 -2.72 -50.15
CA LEU A 561 -11.21 -1.26 -49.94
C LEU A 561 -12.61 -0.63 -50.05
N ILE A 562 -13.66 -1.42 -50.30
CA ILE A 562 -15.04 -0.95 -50.19
C ILE A 562 -15.30 -0.53 -48.75
N LYS A 563 -16.01 0.59 -48.60
CA LYS A 563 -16.33 1.16 -47.30
C LYS A 563 -17.68 0.68 -46.81
N VAL A 564 -17.73 0.28 -45.54
CA VAL A 564 -18.97 0.21 -44.77
C VAL A 564 -18.89 1.35 -43.76
N ASN A 565 -19.75 2.35 -43.90
CA ASN A 565 -19.62 3.65 -43.24
C ASN A 565 -18.25 4.32 -43.51
N ASN A 566 -17.45 4.55 -42.47
CA ASN A 566 -16.24 5.38 -42.55
C ASN A 566 -14.93 4.60 -42.71
N LYS A 567 -14.98 3.26 -42.69
CA LYS A 567 -13.79 2.38 -42.79
C LYS A 567 -13.94 1.36 -43.89
N THR A 568 -12.81 0.91 -44.45
CA THR A 568 -12.78 -0.19 -45.41
C THR A 568 -12.93 -1.55 -44.72
N LEU A 569 -13.34 -2.59 -45.46
CA LEU A 569 -13.39 -3.97 -44.94
C LEU A 569 -12.03 -4.42 -44.40
N LEU A 570 -10.96 -4.08 -45.12
CA LEU A 570 -9.61 -4.38 -44.69
C LEU A 570 -9.23 -3.67 -43.38
N GLU A 571 -9.60 -2.40 -43.20
CA GLU A 571 -9.37 -1.67 -41.94
C GLU A 571 -10.11 -2.34 -40.76
N TYR A 572 -11.37 -2.79 -40.96
CA TYR A 572 -12.10 -3.54 -39.94
C TYR A 572 -11.40 -4.85 -39.55
N SER A 573 -10.90 -5.60 -40.55
CA SER A 573 -10.18 -6.86 -40.31
C SER A 573 -8.87 -6.62 -39.54
N LEU A 574 -8.08 -5.62 -39.95
CA LEU A 574 -6.82 -5.26 -39.29
C LEU A 574 -7.03 -4.78 -37.85
N ASP A 575 -8.08 -3.99 -37.60
CA ASP A 575 -8.47 -3.58 -36.25
C ASP A 575 -8.79 -4.81 -35.38
N CYS A 576 -9.60 -5.75 -35.88
CA CYS A 576 -9.93 -6.98 -35.16
C CYS A 576 -8.70 -7.84 -34.87
N LEU A 577 -7.77 -7.99 -35.82
CA LEU A 577 -6.54 -8.76 -35.62
C LEU A 577 -5.64 -8.11 -34.55
N LYS A 578 -5.49 -6.78 -34.61
CA LYS A 578 -4.70 -6.02 -33.65
C LYS A 578 -5.29 -6.10 -32.23
N GLU A 579 -6.61 -5.94 -32.10
CA GLU A 579 -7.32 -6.07 -30.80
C GLU A 579 -7.08 -7.43 -30.13
N ASN A 580 -6.91 -8.48 -30.94
CA ASN A 580 -6.69 -9.85 -30.47
C ASN A 580 -5.21 -10.25 -30.40
N GLY A 581 -4.30 -9.27 -30.47
CA GLY A 581 -2.88 -9.48 -30.19
C GLY A 581 -2.03 -10.02 -31.34
N ILE A 582 -2.52 -9.95 -32.59
CA ILE A 582 -1.71 -10.23 -33.78
C ILE A 582 -0.71 -9.09 -33.99
N GLN A 583 0.53 -9.43 -34.35
CA GLN A 583 1.64 -8.49 -34.45
C GLN A 583 2.12 -8.27 -35.90
N GLU A 584 1.96 -9.29 -36.75
CA GLU A 584 2.38 -9.25 -38.15
C GLU A 584 1.26 -9.79 -39.05
N VAL A 585 0.92 -9.04 -40.11
CA VAL A 585 -0.05 -9.45 -41.13
C VAL A 585 0.62 -9.44 -42.50
N ILE A 586 0.44 -10.52 -43.24
CA ILE A 586 0.84 -10.64 -44.64
C ILE A 586 -0.42 -10.49 -45.49
N ILE A 587 -0.46 -9.48 -46.36
CA ILE A 587 -1.58 -9.24 -47.28
C ILE A 587 -1.14 -9.71 -48.67
N VAL A 588 -1.80 -10.75 -49.18
CA VAL A 588 -1.56 -11.21 -50.56
C VAL A 588 -2.44 -10.38 -51.48
N ILE A 589 -1.82 -9.51 -52.27
CA ILE A 589 -2.47 -8.54 -53.15
C ILE A 589 -2.42 -9.02 -54.61
N GLY A 590 -3.35 -8.53 -55.42
CA GLY A 590 -3.45 -8.86 -56.84
C GLY A 590 -4.08 -7.69 -57.59
N TYR A 591 -5.37 -7.81 -57.92
CA TYR A 591 -6.10 -6.76 -58.62
C TYR A 591 -5.96 -5.39 -57.91
N ARG A 592 -5.30 -4.43 -58.60
CA ARG A 592 -5.03 -3.07 -58.10
C ARG A 592 -4.37 -3.01 -56.71
N GLY A 593 -3.47 -3.95 -56.42
CA GLY A 593 -2.79 -4.05 -55.11
C GLY A 593 -2.07 -2.79 -54.63
N GLU A 594 -1.62 -1.92 -55.54
CA GLU A 594 -0.98 -0.64 -55.18
C GLU A 594 -1.89 0.29 -54.36
N LEU A 595 -3.21 0.27 -54.61
CA LEU A 595 -4.17 1.05 -53.82
C LEU A 595 -4.26 0.54 -52.37
N ILE A 596 -4.09 -0.78 -52.17
CA ILE A 596 -4.07 -1.39 -50.84
C ILE A 596 -2.81 -0.94 -50.08
N LYS A 597 -1.65 -0.98 -50.73
CA LYS A 597 -0.38 -0.49 -50.16
C LYS A 597 -0.46 0.99 -49.79
N GLN A 598 -0.98 1.82 -50.69
CA GLN A 598 -1.12 3.26 -50.45
C GLN A 598 -2.04 3.58 -49.27
N LYS A 599 -3.14 2.81 -49.13
CA LYS A 599 -4.15 3.02 -48.09
C LYS A 599 -3.71 2.53 -46.71
N ILE A 600 -3.04 1.39 -46.62
CA ILE A 600 -2.70 0.73 -45.36
C ILE A 600 -1.26 1.02 -44.89
N GLY A 601 -0.30 1.07 -45.82
CA GLY A 601 1.13 1.21 -45.49
C GLY A 601 1.75 -0.02 -44.82
N ASN A 602 3.06 0.04 -44.55
CA ASN A 602 3.80 -1.07 -43.94
C ASN A 602 3.62 -1.19 -42.40
N ASP A 603 2.98 -0.19 -41.78
CA ASP A 603 2.61 -0.17 -40.37
C ASP A 603 1.19 0.38 -40.25
N TYR A 604 0.28 -0.47 -39.78
CA TYR A 604 -1.10 -0.09 -39.51
C TYR A 604 -1.29 0.06 -38.00
N HIS A 605 -1.05 1.27 -37.50
CA HIS A 605 -1.18 1.62 -36.08
C HIS A 605 -0.38 0.69 -35.14
N GLY A 606 0.84 0.31 -35.49
CA GLY A 606 1.69 -0.62 -34.74
C GLY A 606 1.53 -2.10 -35.09
N LEU A 607 0.64 -2.42 -36.04
CA LEU A 607 0.58 -3.74 -36.66
C LEU A 607 1.48 -3.77 -37.88
N LYS A 608 2.48 -4.66 -37.92
CA LYS A 608 3.41 -4.76 -39.05
C LYS A 608 2.72 -5.41 -40.24
N VAL A 609 2.75 -4.74 -41.39
CA VAL A 609 2.11 -5.22 -42.62
C VAL A 609 3.18 -5.54 -43.67
N ALA A 610 3.10 -6.74 -44.23
CA ALA A 610 3.90 -7.20 -45.37
C ALA A 610 2.98 -7.50 -46.56
N TYR A 611 3.52 -7.38 -47.77
CA TYR A 611 2.75 -7.56 -49.00
C TYR A 611 3.39 -8.62 -49.90
N ILE A 612 2.55 -9.46 -50.50
CA ILE A 612 2.96 -10.45 -51.50
C ILE A 612 2.08 -10.28 -52.72
N GLU A 613 2.68 -10.19 -53.90
CA GLU A 613 1.95 -9.94 -55.15
C GLU A 613 1.65 -11.25 -55.89
N ASN A 614 0.37 -11.51 -56.14
CA ASN A 614 -0.07 -12.47 -57.12
C ASN A 614 -0.28 -11.77 -58.48
N LEU A 615 0.70 -11.83 -59.36
CA LEU A 615 0.61 -11.24 -60.71
C LEU A 615 -0.33 -12.00 -61.65
N ARG A 616 -0.74 -13.23 -61.30
CA ARG A 616 -1.63 -14.09 -62.08
C ARG A 616 -3.04 -14.15 -61.51
N PHE A 617 -3.44 -13.15 -60.72
CA PHE A 617 -4.72 -13.12 -60.01
C PHE A 617 -5.97 -13.33 -60.90
N SER A 618 -5.90 -13.06 -62.21
CA SER A 618 -7.00 -13.28 -63.16
C SER A 618 -7.11 -14.72 -63.68
N GLU A 619 -6.09 -15.54 -63.49
CA GLU A 619 -5.99 -16.92 -64.01
C GLU A 619 -5.95 -17.98 -62.90
N THR A 620 -5.86 -17.55 -61.63
CA THR A 620 -5.56 -18.42 -60.48
C THR A 620 -6.55 -18.22 -59.34
N GLY A 621 -6.77 -19.27 -58.54
CA GLY A 621 -7.66 -19.23 -57.38
C GLY A 621 -7.00 -18.74 -56.08
N SER A 622 -7.76 -18.77 -54.99
CA SER A 622 -7.28 -18.31 -53.67
C SER A 622 -6.17 -19.20 -53.11
N MET A 623 -6.12 -20.48 -53.47
CA MET A 623 -5.03 -21.38 -53.05
C MET A 623 -3.68 -20.96 -53.63
N TYR A 624 -3.64 -20.51 -54.90
CA TYR A 624 -2.42 -19.99 -55.51
C TYR A 624 -1.94 -18.72 -54.81
N SER A 625 -2.87 -17.85 -54.43
CA SER A 625 -2.53 -16.65 -53.65
C SER A 625 -1.94 -17.03 -52.29
N LEU A 626 -2.52 -18.01 -51.59
CA LEU A 626 -2.01 -18.49 -50.31
C LEU A 626 -0.63 -19.14 -50.43
N SER A 627 -0.36 -19.91 -51.50
CA SER A 627 0.93 -20.61 -51.69
C SER A 627 2.10 -19.67 -51.95
N LEU A 628 1.87 -18.49 -52.54
CA LEU A 628 2.89 -17.45 -52.67
C LEU A 628 3.42 -16.96 -51.30
N ALA A 629 2.61 -17.08 -50.24
CA ALA A 629 3.00 -16.69 -48.89
C ALA A 629 3.88 -17.70 -48.16
N LYS A 630 4.09 -18.91 -48.71
CA LYS A 630 4.80 -20.04 -48.07
C LYS A 630 6.11 -19.64 -47.38
N LYS A 631 6.91 -18.76 -47.99
CA LYS A 631 8.23 -18.35 -47.47
C LYS A 631 8.19 -17.37 -46.30
N GLU A 632 7.08 -16.65 -46.13
CA GLU A 632 6.90 -15.63 -45.10
C GLU A 632 6.21 -16.16 -43.83
N ILE A 633 5.66 -17.38 -43.90
CA ILE A 633 4.99 -18.06 -42.79
C ILE A 633 6.05 -18.64 -41.85
N LYS A 634 6.03 -18.19 -40.58
CA LYS A 634 7.05 -18.59 -39.59
C LYS A 634 6.59 -19.70 -38.65
N ASN A 635 5.31 -19.71 -38.30
CA ASN A 635 4.70 -20.61 -37.30
C ASN A 635 3.23 -20.89 -37.67
N ASP A 636 2.45 -21.40 -36.73
CA ASP A 636 0.99 -21.48 -36.81
C ASP A 636 0.41 -20.10 -37.21
N ILE A 637 -0.52 -20.08 -38.16
CA ILE A 637 -0.98 -18.84 -38.80
C ILE A 637 -2.51 -18.76 -38.85
N LEU A 638 -3.04 -17.55 -38.77
CA LEU A 638 -4.42 -17.26 -39.17
C LEU A 638 -4.49 -16.99 -40.66
N VAL A 639 -5.50 -17.53 -41.34
CA VAL A 639 -5.81 -17.25 -42.75
C VAL A 639 -7.20 -16.63 -42.81
N LEU A 640 -7.31 -15.48 -43.46
CA LEU A 640 -8.53 -14.70 -43.59
C LEU A 640 -8.78 -14.29 -45.04
N GLU A 641 -10.05 -14.20 -45.40
CA GLU A 641 -10.51 -13.54 -46.62
C GLU A 641 -10.65 -12.02 -46.40
N SER A 642 -10.51 -11.23 -47.47
CA SER A 642 -10.36 -9.76 -47.38
C SER A 642 -11.66 -8.97 -47.51
N ASP A 643 -12.75 -9.66 -47.80
CA ASP A 643 -14.09 -9.16 -48.16
C ASP A 643 -15.13 -9.43 -47.07
N LEU A 644 -14.64 -9.70 -45.86
CA LEU A 644 -15.44 -10.01 -44.69
C LEU A 644 -15.68 -8.77 -43.84
N LEU A 645 -16.89 -8.65 -43.30
CA LEU A 645 -17.20 -7.81 -42.15
C LEU A 645 -17.65 -8.73 -41.01
N TYR A 646 -16.93 -8.75 -39.90
CA TYR A 646 -17.18 -9.70 -38.80
C TYR A 646 -16.88 -9.07 -37.43
N GLU A 647 -17.47 -9.64 -36.38
CA GLU A 647 -17.17 -9.24 -35.01
C GLU A 647 -15.80 -9.76 -34.51
N SER A 648 -15.11 -8.94 -33.71
CA SER A 648 -13.79 -9.25 -33.11
C SER A 648 -13.77 -10.58 -32.30
N SER A 649 -14.93 -11.06 -31.84
CA SER A 649 -15.03 -12.35 -31.13
C SER A 649 -14.66 -13.57 -32.00
N ALA A 650 -14.78 -13.46 -33.33
CA ALA A 650 -14.40 -14.52 -34.26
C ALA A 650 -12.91 -14.87 -34.13
N ILE A 651 -12.06 -13.84 -34.09
CA ILE A 651 -10.61 -13.96 -33.92
C ILE A 651 -10.29 -14.49 -32.52
N ASN A 652 -10.93 -13.94 -31.49
CA ASN A 652 -10.74 -14.39 -30.11
C ASN A 652 -11.07 -15.89 -29.95
N THR A 653 -12.16 -16.34 -30.56
CA THR A 653 -12.63 -17.73 -30.47
C THR A 653 -11.65 -18.70 -31.09
N ILE A 654 -11.17 -18.41 -32.30
CA ILE A 654 -10.26 -19.30 -33.00
C ILE A 654 -8.86 -19.34 -32.36
N LEU A 655 -8.38 -18.21 -31.84
CA LEU A 655 -7.11 -18.13 -31.13
C LEU A 655 -7.14 -18.90 -29.80
N ASN A 656 -8.27 -18.92 -29.09
CA ASN A 656 -8.44 -19.67 -27.84
C ASN A 656 -8.82 -21.14 -28.03
N SER A 657 -9.02 -21.60 -29.27
CA SER A 657 -9.31 -23.00 -29.52
C SER A 657 -8.13 -23.90 -29.14
N ASN A 658 -8.44 -24.99 -28.43
CA ASN A 658 -7.48 -26.04 -28.06
C ASN A 658 -7.01 -26.89 -29.25
N HIS A 659 -7.61 -26.70 -30.43
CA HIS A 659 -7.25 -27.41 -31.65
C HIS A 659 -6.27 -26.59 -32.49
N ARG A 660 -5.31 -27.28 -33.13
CA ARG A 660 -4.24 -26.65 -33.89
C ARG A 660 -4.66 -26.24 -35.31
N ASN A 661 -5.50 -27.04 -35.96
CA ASN A 661 -6.10 -26.74 -37.26
C ASN A 661 -7.60 -26.57 -37.10
N THR A 662 -8.11 -25.36 -37.33
CA THR A 662 -9.51 -25.03 -37.09
C THR A 662 -10.06 -24.02 -38.08
N MET A 663 -11.35 -24.10 -38.34
CA MET A 663 -12.12 -23.15 -39.14
C MET A 663 -13.33 -22.67 -38.35
N VAL A 664 -13.61 -21.36 -38.35
CA VAL A 664 -14.84 -20.83 -37.74
C VAL A 664 -15.98 -20.99 -38.75
N ILE A 665 -17.11 -21.52 -38.27
CA ILE A 665 -18.32 -21.67 -39.08
C ILE A 665 -19.51 -21.02 -38.35
N SER A 666 -20.45 -20.46 -39.11
CA SER A 666 -21.69 -19.88 -38.57
C SER A 666 -22.91 -20.72 -38.95
N LYS A 667 -24.10 -20.30 -38.53
CA LYS A 667 -25.35 -20.76 -39.15
C LYS A 667 -25.35 -20.44 -40.66
N LEU A 668 -26.08 -21.24 -41.43
CA LEU A 668 -26.31 -20.98 -42.85
C LEU A 668 -26.98 -19.61 -43.04
N LEU A 669 -26.47 -18.83 -43.99
CA LEU A 669 -27.01 -17.52 -44.33
C LEU A 669 -28.11 -17.62 -45.40
N HIS A 670 -28.20 -18.76 -46.08
CA HIS A 670 -29.10 -19.00 -47.22
C HIS A 670 -28.94 -17.91 -48.29
N SER A 671 -27.69 -17.44 -48.47
CA SER A 671 -27.32 -16.36 -49.39
C SER A 671 -27.33 -16.79 -50.86
N GLY A 672 -27.30 -18.10 -51.11
CA GLY A 672 -27.06 -18.69 -52.44
C GLY A 672 -25.59 -18.98 -52.71
N ASP A 673 -24.67 -18.49 -51.88
CA ASP A 673 -23.22 -18.68 -52.03
C ASP A 673 -22.54 -19.35 -50.80
N ASP A 674 -23.34 -19.86 -49.86
CA ASP A 674 -22.86 -20.51 -48.64
C ASP A 674 -21.96 -21.71 -48.98
N VAL A 675 -20.73 -21.72 -48.45
CA VAL A 675 -19.87 -22.91 -48.45
C VAL A 675 -20.28 -23.80 -47.28
N TYR A 676 -20.97 -24.91 -47.57
CA TYR A 676 -21.52 -25.82 -46.57
C TYR A 676 -20.41 -26.65 -45.92
N ILE A 677 -20.43 -26.77 -44.59
CA ILE A 677 -19.47 -27.57 -43.81
C ILE A 677 -20.18 -28.74 -43.12
N CYS A 678 -19.76 -29.96 -43.43
CA CYS A 678 -20.24 -31.20 -42.79
C CYS A 678 -19.17 -31.72 -41.81
N THR A 679 -19.60 -32.11 -40.60
CA THR A 679 -18.69 -32.61 -39.55
C THR A 679 -19.10 -33.97 -39.02
N ASN A 680 -18.15 -34.75 -38.52
CA ASN A 680 -18.44 -35.93 -37.69
C ASN A 680 -18.74 -35.54 -36.21
N GLU A 681 -18.96 -36.54 -35.34
CA GLU A 681 -19.24 -36.35 -33.91
C GLU A 681 -18.09 -35.68 -33.13
N LYS A 682 -16.86 -35.73 -33.66
CA LYS A 682 -15.66 -35.10 -33.07
C LYS A 682 -15.41 -33.68 -33.61
N GLU A 683 -16.37 -33.12 -34.36
CA GLU A 683 -16.29 -31.81 -35.02
C GLU A 683 -15.22 -31.72 -36.13
N GLU A 684 -14.75 -32.85 -36.64
CA GLU A 684 -13.80 -32.91 -37.75
C GLU A 684 -14.56 -32.75 -39.07
N ILE A 685 -14.02 -31.93 -39.97
CA ILE A 685 -14.64 -31.66 -41.27
C ILE A 685 -14.51 -32.93 -42.14
N ILE A 686 -15.65 -33.47 -42.55
CA ILE A 686 -15.75 -34.68 -43.39
C ILE A 686 -16.21 -34.40 -44.82
N ASN A 687 -16.81 -33.24 -45.06
CA ASN A 687 -17.12 -32.75 -46.39
C ASN A 687 -17.27 -31.21 -46.35
N LEU A 688 -16.85 -30.52 -47.41
CA LEU A 688 -17.12 -29.09 -47.58
C LEU A 688 -17.29 -28.72 -49.05
N GLY A 689 -18.12 -27.72 -49.33
CA GLY A 689 -18.25 -27.15 -50.67
C GLY A 689 -19.57 -26.44 -50.92
N LYS A 690 -19.66 -25.74 -52.05
CA LYS A 690 -20.89 -25.06 -52.51
C LYS A 690 -21.88 -26.04 -53.17
N GLU A 691 -21.36 -27.07 -53.84
CA GLU A 691 -22.12 -28.06 -54.63
C GLU A 691 -22.12 -29.46 -53.99
N ILE A 692 -22.43 -29.57 -52.69
CA ILE A 692 -22.62 -30.88 -52.02
C ILE A 692 -24.04 -31.44 -52.24
N SER A 693 -24.26 -32.73 -51.98
CA SER A 693 -25.56 -33.37 -52.22
C SER A 693 -26.67 -32.77 -51.34
N GLU A 694 -27.93 -32.81 -51.81
CA GLU A 694 -29.09 -32.27 -51.06
C GLU A 694 -29.31 -32.96 -49.69
N GLU A 695 -28.87 -34.21 -49.54
CA GLU A 695 -28.90 -34.90 -48.24
C GLU A 695 -27.82 -34.35 -47.29
N GLU A 696 -26.65 -34.02 -47.82
CA GLU A 696 -25.55 -33.43 -47.04
C GLU A 696 -25.82 -31.97 -46.70
N LYS A 697 -26.41 -31.16 -47.59
CA LYS A 697 -26.84 -29.79 -47.26
C LYS A 697 -27.77 -29.76 -46.05
N LYS A 698 -28.67 -30.74 -45.93
CA LYS A 698 -29.57 -30.89 -44.77
C LYS A 698 -28.83 -31.29 -43.48
N ARG A 699 -27.68 -31.95 -43.61
CA ARG A 699 -26.83 -32.39 -42.48
C ARG A 699 -25.66 -31.44 -42.18
N ALA A 700 -25.46 -30.41 -43.00
CA ALA A 700 -24.39 -29.44 -42.83
C ALA A 700 -24.50 -28.76 -41.45
N LYS A 701 -23.37 -28.68 -40.75
CA LYS A 701 -23.28 -28.07 -39.43
C LYS A 701 -23.40 -26.54 -39.51
N GLY A 702 -22.91 -25.94 -40.59
CA GLY A 702 -22.90 -24.49 -40.78
C GLY A 702 -22.28 -24.06 -42.11
N ALA A 703 -22.14 -22.74 -42.28
CA ALA A 703 -21.45 -22.10 -43.39
C ALA A 703 -20.05 -21.65 -42.97
N MET A 704 -19.08 -21.75 -43.88
CA MET A 704 -17.74 -21.19 -43.70
C MET A 704 -17.80 -19.66 -43.62
N ILE A 705 -16.99 -19.06 -42.73
CA ILE A 705 -16.87 -17.60 -42.56
C ILE A 705 -15.68 -17.02 -43.34
N GLY A 706 -14.68 -17.84 -43.68
CA GLY A 706 -13.41 -17.36 -44.26
C GLY A 706 -12.36 -16.99 -43.21
N ILE A 707 -12.46 -17.52 -41.98
CA ILE A 707 -11.47 -17.35 -40.90
C ILE A 707 -11.01 -18.70 -40.39
N SER A 708 -9.73 -19.01 -40.59
CA SER A 708 -9.12 -20.28 -40.23
C SER A 708 -7.78 -20.14 -39.53
N LYS A 709 -7.38 -21.14 -38.76
CA LYS A 709 -6.08 -21.25 -38.07
C LYS A 709 -5.46 -22.59 -38.46
N TYR A 710 -4.23 -22.56 -38.93
CA TYR A 710 -3.51 -23.76 -39.33
C TYR A 710 -2.14 -23.82 -38.67
N SER A 711 -1.73 -25.03 -38.31
CA SER A 711 -0.38 -25.29 -37.82
C SER A 711 0.63 -25.25 -38.97
N GLY A 712 1.89 -24.92 -38.65
CA GLY A 712 2.98 -24.95 -39.64
C GLY A 712 3.17 -26.32 -40.31
N GLU A 713 2.90 -27.40 -39.57
CA GLU A 713 2.93 -28.79 -40.08
C GLU A 713 1.85 -29.03 -41.14
N PHE A 714 0.59 -28.69 -40.83
CA PHE A 714 -0.52 -28.82 -41.77
C PHE A 714 -0.31 -27.96 -43.02
N LEU A 715 0.23 -26.74 -42.87
CA LEU A 715 0.52 -25.88 -44.03
C LEU A 715 1.59 -26.47 -44.96
N ALA A 716 2.59 -27.19 -44.41
CA ALA A 716 3.59 -27.85 -45.24
C ALA A 716 2.96 -28.95 -46.11
N GLU A 717 2.02 -29.72 -45.55
CA GLU A 717 1.25 -30.73 -46.29
C GLU A 717 0.34 -30.06 -47.34
N LEU A 718 -0.37 -28.99 -46.95
CA LEU A 718 -1.25 -28.22 -47.82
C LEU A 718 -0.51 -27.65 -49.03
N PHE A 719 0.65 -27.03 -48.82
CA PHE A 719 1.45 -26.46 -49.91
C PHE A 719 2.04 -27.53 -50.81
N LYS A 720 2.42 -28.69 -50.26
CA LYS A 720 2.89 -29.82 -51.07
C LYS A 720 1.76 -30.33 -51.98
N LYS A 721 0.55 -30.51 -51.43
CA LYS A 721 -0.63 -30.91 -52.21
C LYS A 721 -0.93 -29.90 -53.32
N ALA A 722 -0.86 -28.61 -53.01
CA ALA A 722 -1.07 -27.56 -53.99
C ALA A 722 -0.01 -27.55 -55.11
N GLU A 723 1.26 -27.77 -54.77
CA GLU A 723 2.34 -27.93 -55.76
C GLU A 723 2.07 -29.12 -56.72
N GLU A 724 1.59 -30.25 -56.20
CA GLU A 724 1.22 -31.42 -57.02
C GLU A 724 0.04 -31.15 -57.97
N ASP A 725 -0.90 -30.29 -57.59
CA ASP A 725 -2.05 -29.92 -58.42
C ASP A 725 -1.65 -28.89 -59.49
N TYR A 726 -0.74 -27.96 -59.15
CA TYR A 726 -0.17 -27.01 -60.11
C TYR A 726 0.64 -27.73 -61.21
N GLU A 727 1.37 -28.78 -60.87
CA GLU A 727 2.08 -29.63 -61.85
C GLU A 727 1.14 -30.31 -62.85
N LYS A 728 -0.12 -30.55 -62.47
CA LYS A 728 -1.18 -31.10 -63.34
C LYS A 728 -1.94 -30.03 -64.13
N GLY A 729 -1.61 -28.75 -63.93
CA GLY A 729 -2.28 -27.60 -64.56
C GLY A 729 -3.52 -27.09 -63.83
N GLU A 730 -3.84 -27.64 -62.65
CA GLU A 730 -4.98 -27.19 -61.83
C GLU A 730 -4.55 -26.01 -60.96
N VAL A 731 -4.70 -24.78 -61.45
CA VAL A 731 -4.28 -23.54 -60.73
C VAL A 731 -5.44 -22.64 -60.30
N ASN A 732 -6.65 -22.91 -60.78
CA ASN A 732 -7.84 -22.10 -60.56
C ASN A 732 -8.84 -22.80 -59.63
N TYR A 733 -8.47 -22.92 -58.36
CA TYR A 733 -9.31 -23.53 -57.32
C TYR A 733 -9.11 -22.84 -55.96
N HIS A 734 -10.06 -23.04 -55.06
CA HIS A 734 -10.10 -22.32 -53.79
C HIS A 734 -9.29 -23.02 -52.68
N TYR A 735 -8.79 -22.27 -51.70
CA TYR A 735 -7.91 -22.82 -50.67
C TYR A 735 -8.61 -23.82 -49.75
N GLU A 736 -9.91 -23.63 -49.50
CA GLU A 736 -10.75 -24.52 -48.70
C GLU A 736 -10.88 -25.92 -49.31
N GLU A 737 -10.91 -26.04 -50.64
CA GLU A 737 -10.91 -27.32 -51.35
C GLU A 737 -9.60 -28.07 -51.11
N CYS A 738 -8.47 -27.36 -51.12
CA CYS A 738 -7.16 -27.91 -50.82
C CYS A 738 -7.04 -28.34 -49.34
N VAL A 739 -7.58 -27.52 -48.43
CA VAL A 739 -7.62 -27.80 -47.00
C VAL A 739 -8.40 -29.08 -46.73
N PHE A 740 -9.53 -29.27 -47.40
CA PHE A 740 -10.30 -30.49 -47.30
C PHE A 740 -9.52 -31.70 -47.80
N ALA A 741 -8.93 -31.61 -49.00
CA ALA A 741 -8.13 -32.68 -49.60
C ALA A 741 -6.89 -33.06 -48.77
N THR A 742 -6.40 -32.14 -47.94
CA THR A 742 -5.24 -32.35 -47.05
C THR A 742 -5.64 -32.89 -45.67
N SER A 743 -6.85 -32.57 -45.20
CA SER A 743 -7.34 -32.99 -43.88
C SER A 743 -7.57 -34.50 -43.80
N HIS A 744 -6.89 -35.18 -42.87
CA HIS A 744 -7.02 -36.62 -42.64
C HIS A 744 -7.00 -36.98 -41.15
N GLU A 745 -7.28 -38.25 -40.79
CA GLU A 745 -7.48 -38.70 -39.40
C GLU A 745 -6.34 -38.32 -38.43
N ASN A 746 -5.09 -38.35 -38.88
CA ASN A 746 -3.92 -38.03 -38.03
C ASN A 746 -3.66 -36.51 -37.87
N ASN A 747 -4.27 -35.66 -38.70
CA ASN A 747 -4.07 -34.20 -38.70
C ASN A 747 -5.36 -33.47 -39.15
N PRO A 748 -6.50 -33.67 -38.45
CA PRO A 748 -7.79 -33.22 -38.95
C PRO A 748 -7.98 -31.71 -38.78
N VAL A 749 -8.74 -31.11 -39.69
CA VAL A 749 -9.26 -29.75 -39.54
C VAL A 749 -10.62 -29.81 -38.84
N LYS A 750 -10.77 -29.06 -37.74
CA LYS A 750 -12.01 -29.03 -36.96
C LYS A 750 -12.82 -27.76 -37.19
N ALA A 751 -14.14 -27.88 -37.19
CA ALA A 751 -15.02 -26.74 -37.30
C ALA A 751 -15.44 -26.24 -35.91
N ILE A 752 -15.33 -24.92 -35.68
CA ILE A 752 -15.83 -24.26 -34.47
C ILE A 752 -17.14 -23.57 -34.82
N PHE A 753 -18.25 -24.08 -34.28
CA PHE A 753 -19.58 -23.56 -34.58
C PHE A 753 -19.94 -22.36 -33.71
N CYS A 754 -20.11 -21.19 -34.34
CA CYS A 754 -20.46 -19.92 -33.71
C CYS A 754 -21.81 -19.40 -34.27
N PRO A 755 -22.96 -19.91 -33.80
CA PRO A 755 -24.27 -19.61 -34.39
C PRO A 755 -24.72 -18.16 -34.21
N GLU A 756 -24.24 -17.49 -33.16
CA GLU A 756 -24.60 -16.11 -32.80
C GLU A 756 -23.62 -15.07 -33.35
N LEU A 757 -22.62 -15.49 -34.13
CA LEU A 757 -21.61 -14.60 -34.67
C LEU A 757 -22.24 -13.65 -35.71
N HIS A 758 -22.08 -12.35 -35.53
CA HIS A 758 -22.45 -11.38 -36.57
C HIS A 758 -21.31 -11.21 -37.56
N TRP A 759 -21.55 -11.63 -38.80
CA TRP A 759 -20.64 -11.47 -39.90
C TRP A 759 -21.40 -11.42 -41.24
N ILE A 760 -20.71 -11.02 -42.30
CA ILE A 760 -21.18 -11.10 -43.69
C ILE A 760 -19.98 -11.03 -44.66
N GLU A 761 -20.00 -11.85 -45.70
CA GLU A 761 -19.17 -11.70 -46.90
C GLU A 761 -19.90 -10.77 -47.89
N ILE A 762 -19.18 -9.80 -48.46
CA ILE A 762 -19.81 -8.77 -49.30
C ILE A 762 -19.51 -9.04 -50.77
N ASP A 763 -20.32 -9.83 -51.48
CA ASP A 763 -20.05 -10.22 -52.87
C ASP A 763 -20.75 -9.41 -53.95
N ASN A 764 -21.91 -8.84 -53.62
CA ASN A 764 -22.76 -8.07 -54.51
C ASN A 764 -23.35 -6.86 -53.77
N GLU A 765 -24.06 -5.99 -54.48
CA GLU A 765 -24.64 -4.76 -53.90
C GLU A 765 -25.65 -5.04 -52.77
N ASN A 766 -26.37 -6.17 -52.85
CA ASN A 766 -27.32 -6.55 -51.80
C ASN A 766 -26.61 -6.93 -50.50
N ASP A 767 -25.45 -7.59 -50.58
CA ASP A 767 -24.64 -7.91 -49.42
C ASP A 767 -24.02 -6.65 -48.81
N LEU A 768 -23.55 -5.70 -49.63
CA LEU A 768 -23.05 -4.40 -49.16
C LEU A 768 -24.14 -3.61 -48.42
N LYS A 769 -25.38 -3.65 -48.95
CA LYS A 769 -26.53 -3.04 -48.30
C LYS A 769 -26.84 -3.71 -46.97
N LYS A 770 -26.91 -5.05 -46.92
CA LYS A 770 -27.10 -5.81 -45.66
C LYS A 770 -25.98 -5.56 -44.65
N ALA A 771 -24.74 -5.47 -45.11
CA ALA A 771 -23.59 -5.16 -44.25
C ALA A 771 -23.74 -3.79 -43.58
N THR A 772 -24.18 -2.79 -44.33
CA THR A 772 -24.34 -1.41 -43.84
C THR A 772 -25.58 -1.26 -42.94
N GLU A 773 -26.72 -1.83 -43.33
CA GLU A 773 -28.01 -1.60 -42.65
C GLU A 773 -28.28 -2.58 -41.51
N VAL A 774 -27.69 -3.78 -41.54
CA VAL A 774 -28.03 -4.87 -40.60
C VAL A 774 -26.82 -5.37 -39.82
N THR A 775 -25.76 -5.81 -40.50
CA THR A 775 -24.64 -6.49 -39.83
C THR A 775 -23.77 -5.51 -39.04
N TYR A 776 -23.36 -4.39 -39.64
CA TYR A 776 -22.54 -3.38 -38.98
C TYR A 776 -23.21 -2.80 -37.71
N PRO A 777 -24.49 -2.38 -37.72
CA PRO A 777 -25.15 -1.90 -36.50
C PRO A 777 -25.21 -2.95 -35.38
N LYS A 778 -25.32 -4.25 -35.71
CA LYS A 778 -25.29 -5.33 -34.71
C LYS A 778 -23.90 -5.51 -34.10
N ILE A 779 -22.86 -5.55 -34.94
CA ILE A 779 -21.45 -5.59 -34.49
C ILE A 779 -21.17 -4.37 -33.58
N ARG A 780 -21.56 -3.18 -34.03
CA ARG A 780 -21.35 -1.94 -33.27
C ARG A 780 -22.13 -1.90 -31.96
N ASN A 781 -23.37 -2.38 -31.96
CA ASN A 781 -24.17 -2.50 -30.74
C ASN A 781 -23.55 -3.49 -29.76
N LEU A 782 -22.92 -4.58 -30.21
CA LEU A 782 -22.21 -5.51 -29.34
C LEU A 782 -20.91 -4.93 -28.79
N GLU A 783 -20.16 -4.16 -29.57
CA GLU A 783 -19.00 -3.40 -29.07
C GLU A 783 -19.45 -2.37 -28.02
N ASN A 784 -20.51 -1.62 -28.31
CA ASN A 784 -21.13 -0.68 -27.38
C ASN A 784 -21.73 -1.39 -26.16
N ASN A 785 -22.26 -2.61 -26.30
CA ASN A 785 -22.83 -3.40 -25.20
C ASN A 785 -21.76 -4.11 -24.38
N LYS A 786 -20.59 -4.46 -24.94
CA LYS A 786 -19.40 -4.83 -24.16
C LYS A 786 -18.91 -3.63 -23.32
N GLN A 787 -19.03 -2.41 -23.84
CA GLN A 787 -18.78 -1.18 -23.08
C GLN A 787 -19.91 -0.84 -22.09
N LYS A 788 -21.18 -1.15 -22.39
CA LYS A 788 -22.33 -0.89 -21.48
C LYS A 788 -22.52 -1.95 -20.40
N SER A 789 -22.31 -3.24 -20.67
CA SER A 789 -22.36 -4.31 -19.65
C SER A 789 -21.19 -4.22 -18.67
N SER A 790 -20.19 -3.38 -19.00
CA SER A 790 -19.09 -3.01 -18.13
C SER A 790 -19.18 -1.57 -17.60
N SER A 791 -20.17 -0.76 -18.01
CA SER A 791 -20.24 0.68 -17.67
C SER A 791 -20.06 0.91 -16.17
N ILE A 792 -19.02 1.64 -15.84
CA ILE A 792 -18.64 1.88 -14.45
C ILE A 792 -19.62 2.92 -13.91
N LYS A 793 -20.17 2.69 -12.71
CA LYS A 793 -21.07 3.65 -12.05
C LYS A 793 -20.43 5.04 -12.08
N ARG A 794 -21.08 5.98 -12.77
CA ARG A 794 -20.67 7.38 -12.84
C ARG A 794 -21.06 8.07 -11.53
N ASN A 795 -20.11 8.24 -10.62
CA ASN A 795 -20.28 9.09 -9.45
C ASN A 795 -19.79 10.51 -9.79
N ILE A 796 -20.57 11.53 -9.42
CA ILE A 796 -20.20 12.93 -9.60
C ILE A 796 -19.41 13.40 -8.37
N LEU A 797 -18.11 13.62 -8.58
CA LEU A 797 -17.16 13.92 -7.52
C LEU A 797 -16.90 15.43 -7.47
N LEU A 798 -17.52 16.10 -6.49
CA LEU A 798 -17.35 17.53 -6.21
C LEU A 798 -16.21 17.79 -5.21
N ASN A 799 -15.23 16.89 -5.14
CA ASN A 799 -13.98 17.09 -4.41
C ASN A 799 -12.84 17.49 -5.37
N PRO A 800 -11.82 18.24 -4.93
CA PRO A 800 -10.76 18.75 -5.79
C PRO A 800 -9.71 17.67 -6.14
N GLY A 801 -10.14 16.45 -6.48
CA GLY A 801 -9.31 15.36 -6.97
C GLY A 801 -8.96 14.26 -5.95
N PRO A 802 -9.05 12.95 -6.30
CA PRO A 802 -9.49 12.41 -7.59
C PRO A 802 -10.93 12.82 -7.93
N ALA A 803 -11.14 13.29 -9.16
CA ALA A 803 -12.44 13.77 -9.65
C ALA A 803 -13.06 12.72 -10.58
N THR A 804 -14.29 12.95 -11.05
CA THR A 804 -14.95 12.07 -12.03
C THR A 804 -14.09 11.97 -13.29
N THR A 805 -13.92 10.77 -13.82
CA THR A 805 -13.16 10.52 -15.07
C THR A 805 -14.05 9.88 -16.12
N THR A 806 -13.63 9.90 -17.37
CA THR A 806 -14.24 9.13 -18.45
C THR A 806 -14.02 7.63 -18.23
N ASP A 807 -14.87 6.79 -18.81
CA ASP A 807 -14.68 5.34 -18.72
C ASP A 807 -13.50 4.88 -19.58
N THR A 808 -13.22 5.59 -20.67
CA THR A 808 -12.03 5.39 -21.50
C THR A 808 -10.73 5.54 -20.71
N VAL A 809 -10.61 6.53 -19.83
CA VAL A 809 -9.45 6.64 -18.91
C VAL A 809 -9.43 5.51 -17.88
N LYS A 810 -10.59 5.05 -17.38
CA LYS A 810 -10.66 3.90 -16.46
C LYS A 810 -10.16 2.61 -17.12
N TYR A 811 -10.63 2.33 -18.34
CA TYR A 811 -10.25 1.14 -19.10
C TYR A 811 -8.83 1.19 -19.65
N ALA A 812 -8.24 2.37 -19.84
CA ALA A 812 -6.84 2.51 -20.24
C ALA A 812 -5.84 1.92 -19.22
N GLN A 813 -6.29 1.59 -18.00
CA GLN A 813 -5.49 0.82 -17.04
C GLN A 813 -5.40 -0.68 -17.37
N ILE A 814 -6.36 -1.20 -18.16
CA ILE A 814 -6.43 -2.60 -18.55
C ILE A 814 -5.59 -2.79 -19.81
N VAL A 815 -4.33 -3.15 -19.60
CA VAL A 815 -3.35 -3.41 -20.65
C VAL A 815 -2.66 -4.75 -20.38
N PRO A 816 -2.09 -5.43 -21.39
CA PRO A 816 -1.22 -6.58 -21.16
C PRO A 816 -0.08 -6.24 -20.19
N ASP A 817 0.31 -7.21 -19.36
CA ASP A 817 1.46 -7.05 -18.48
C ASP A 817 2.72 -6.78 -19.31
N ILE A 818 3.41 -5.67 -19.01
CA ILE A 818 4.63 -5.25 -19.68
C ILE A 818 5.73 -4.98 -18.65
N CYS A 819 6.95 -5.44 -18.93
CA CYS A 819 8.10 -5.06 -18.13
C CYS A 819 8.37 -3.56 -18.38
N PRO A 820 8.42 -2.69 -17.35
CA PRO A 820 8.61 -1.25 -17.53
C PRO A 820 10.03 -0.87 -18.02
N ARG A 821 10.88 -1.86 -18.24
CA ARG A 821 12.22 -1.73 -18.80
C ARG A 821 12.22 -1.87 -20.33
N GLU A 822 11.13 -2.35 -20.93
CA GLU A 822 10.99 -2.45 -22.37
C GLU A 822 10.99 -1.08 -23.04
N LYS A 823 11.59 -1.00 -24.23
CA LYS A 823 11.62 0.23 -25.03
C LYS A 823 10.22 0.78 -25.29
N GLU A 824 9.26 -0.11 -25.57
CA GLU A 824 7.86 0.25 -25.81
C GLU A 824 7.27 1.05 -24.64
N PHE A 825 7.56 0.65 -23.40
CA PHE A 825 7.10 1.39 -22.22
C PHE A 825 7.86 2.71 -22.03
N GLY A 826 9.15 2.74 -22.42
CA GLY A 826 9.92 3.99 -22.55
C GLY A 826 9.26 4.99 -23.50
N ASP A 827 8.73 4.54 -24.64
CA ASP A 827 8.01 5.37 -25.61
C ASP A 827 6.70 5.94 -25.03
N VAL A 828 5.99 5.18 -24.19
CA VAL A 828 4.84 5.68 -23.43
C VAL A 828 5.25 6.80 -22.48
N MET A 829 6.32 6.63 -21.71
CA MET A 829 6.83 7.67 -20.79
C MET A 829 7.31 8.91 -21.54
N LYS A 830 7.99 8.76 -22.68
CA LYS A 830 8.42 9.88 -23.53
C LYS A 830 7.23 10.67 -24.07
N TYR A 831 6.20 9.99 -24.57
CA TYR A 831 4.96 10.64 -25.01
C TYR A 831 4.35 11.48 -23.88
N ILE A 832 4.25 10.92 -22.67
CA ILE A 832 3.71 11.62 -21.50
C ILE A 832 4.57 12.85 -21.18
N ASN A 833 5.90 12.70 -21.11
CA ASN A 833 6.81 13.80 -20.79
C ASN A 833 6.65 14.97 -21.77
N ASN A 834 6.68 14.70 -23.07
CA ASN A 834 6.60 15.75 -24.09
C ASN A 834 5.29 16.52 -24.03
N ASN A 835 4.16 15.80 -23.96
CA ASN A 835 2.85 16.47 -23.93
C ASN A 835 2.63 17.23 -22.61
N LEU A 836 3.13 16.76 -21.48
CA LEU A 836 3.04 17.51 -20.23
C LEU A 836 3.84 18.83 -20.28
N ILE A 837 5.00 18.84 -20.96
CA ILE A 837 5.79 20.06 -21.19
C ILE A 837 5.02 21.05 -22.07
N GLU A 838 4.42 20.57 -23.16
CA GLU A 838 3.64 21.41 -24.08
C GLU A 838 2.40 22.01 -23.39
N ILE A 839 1.68 21.22 -22.58
CA ILE A 839 0.53 21.69 -21.78
C ILE A 839 0.96 22.79 -20.78
N ALA A 840 2.19 22.75 -20.28
CA ALA A 840 2.75 23.79 -19.41
C ALA A 840 3.21 25.05 -20.17
N GLY A 841 3.09 25.08 -21.49
CA GLY A 841 3.65 26.13 -22.34
C GLY A 841 5.19 26.11 -22.43
N GLY A 842 5.81 24.97 -22.15
CA GLY A 842 7.25 24.75 -22.25
C GLY A 842 7.69 24.27 -23.64
N ASN A 843 9.01 24.18 -23.84
CA ASN A 843 9.63 23.68 -25.07
C ASN A 843 10.33 22.33 -24.78
N THR A 844 9.98 21.26 -25.50
CA THR A 844 10.55 19.92 -25.29
C THR A 844 12.07 19.83 -25.56
N GLU A 845 12.64 20.81 -26.26
CA GLU A 845 14.09 20.92 -26.47
C GLU A 845 14.82 21.54 -25.27
N GLU A 846 14.18 22.43 -24.52
CA GLU A 846 14.79 23.19 -23.42
C GLU A 846 14.34 22.74 -22.03
N ASP A 847 13.12 22.21 -21.95
CA ASP A 847 12.43 21.83 -20.73
C ASP A 847 12.27 20.32 -20.67
N VAL A 848 12.08 19.81 -19.46
CA VAL A 848 11.89 18.39 -19.20
C VAL A 848 10.81 18.18 -18.16
N CYS A 849 10.16 17.03 -18.24
CA CYS A 849 9.20 16.54 -17.27
C CYS A 849 9.80 15.32 -16.55
N VAL A 850 9.91 15.38 -15.23
CA VAL A 850 10.43 14.30 -14.39
C VAL A 850 9.27 13.61 -13.68
N LEU A 851 9.03 12.34 -14.01
CA LEU A 851 7.93 11.53 -13.46
C LEU A 851 8.33 10.81 -12.17
N PHE A 852 7.39 10.74 -11.22
CA PHE A 852 7.49 9.98 -9.98
C PHE A 852 6.24 9.13 -9.75
N GLY A 853 6.43 7.94 -9.19
CA GLY A 853 5.34 7.16 -8.62
C GLY A 853 4.94 7.75 -7.27
N GLY A 854 3.75 8.34 -7.17
CA GLY A 854 3.28 8.99 -5.95
C GLY A 854 2.20 10.04 -6.18
N SER A 855 1.74 10.63 -5.07
CA SER A 855 0.79 11.76 -5.08
C SER A 855 1.49 13.07 -5.47
N GLY A 856 0.74 14.14 -5.73
CA GLY A 856 1.32 15.48 -5.93
C GLY A 856 2.24 15.96 -4.79
N THR A 857 2.01 15.52 -3.54
CA THR A 857 2.95 15.80 -2.43
C THR A 857 4.32 15.15 -2.64
N ALA A 858 4.43 14.06 -3.40
CA ALA A 858 5.72 13.48 -3.79
C ALA A 858 6.48 14.39 -4.75
N ALA A 859 5.81 15.08 -5.67
CA ALA A 859 6.43 16.11 -6.53
C ALA A 859 6.86 17.34 -5.70
N MET A 860 6.06 17.76 -4.71
CA MET A 860 6.48 18.78 -3.74
C MET A 860 7.74 18.38 -2.99
N ASP A 861 7.71 17.20 -2.39
CA ASP A 861 8.82 16.68 -1.61
C ASP A 861 10.08 16.57 -2.49
N ALA A 862 9.96 15.96 -3.67
CA ALA A 862 11.03 15.84 -4.66
C ALA A 862 11.66 17.18 -5.03
N THR A 863 10.84 18.19 -5.31
CA THR A 863 11.31 19.52 -5.68
C THR A 863 11.99 20.20 -4.51
N ILE A 864 11.30 20.37 -3.39
CA ILE A 864 11.82 21.12 -2.23
C ILE A 864 13.10 20.50 -1.67
N ASN A 865 13.19 19.17 -1.58
CA ASN A 865 14.39 18.50 -1.07
C ASN A 865 15.60 18.59 -2.04
N SER A 866 15.36 18.83 -3.33
CA SER A 866 16.41 18.84 -4.37
C SER A 866 16.90 20.24 -4.74
N VAL A 867 16.04 21.25 -4.72
CA VAL A 867 16.33 22.56 -5.34
C VAL A 867 17.01 23.58 -4.42
N VAL A 868 16.91 23.39 -3.10
CA VAL A 868 17.50 24.32 -2.13
C VAL A 868 19.00 24.01 -1.95
N PRO A 869 19.91 24.96 -2.23
CA PRO A 869 21.35 24.80 -1.99
C PRO A 869 21.66 24.61 -0.49
N PRO A 870 22.74 23.92 -0.10
CA PRO A 870 23.08 23.65 1.31
C PRO A 870 23.14 24.90 2.22
N ASP A 871 23.70 26.00 1.72
CA ASP A 871 23.96 27.22 2.50
C ASP A 871 22.98 28.36 2.19
N LYS A 872 21.81 28.02 1.64
CA LYS A 872 20.80 29.00 1.23
C LYS A 872 19.44 28.66 1.80
N LYS A 873 18.52 29.63 1.74
CA LYS A 873 17.16 29.51 2.25
C LYS A 873 16.13 29.50 1.14
N ILE A 874 15.00 28.86 1.41
CA ILE A 874 13.76 29.00 0.65
C ILE A 874 12.82 29.96 1.37
N LEU A 875 12.22 30.90 0.64
CA LEU A 875 11.09 31.70 1.08
C LEU A 875 9.79 30.99 0.66
N VAL A 876 8.92 30.67 1.62
CA VAL A 876 7.62 30.04 1.37
C VAL A 876 6.54 31.09 1.58
N ILE A 877 5.86 31.48 0.51
CA ILE A 877 4.67 32.33 0.54
C ILE A 877 3.50 31.44 0.96
N ASN A 878 3.00 31.64 2.17
CA ASN A 878 2.02 30.77 2.79
C ASN A 878 0.72 31.50 3.11
N ASN A 879 -0.30 31.26 2.28
CA ASN A 879 -1.69 31.64 2.53
C ASN A 879 -2.61 30.41 2.52
N GLY A 880 -2.13 29.25 2.98
CA GLY A 880 -2.98 28.06 3.03
C GLY A 880 -2.31 26.75 3.42
N ALA A 881 -3.08 25.67 3.33
CA ALA A 881 -2.64 24.36 3.81
C ALA A 881 -1.48 23.76 3.00
N TYR A 882 -1.37 24.11 1.71
CA TYR A 882 -0.30 23.60 0.85
C TYR A 882 0.98 24.43 1.00
N GLY A 883 0.89 25.74 1.24
CA GLY A 883 2.03 26.57 1.65
C GLY A 883 2.63 26.09 2.98
N GLU A 884 1.78 25.81 3.98
CA GLU A 884 2.22 25.17 5.23
C GLU A 884 2.92 23.82 4.99
N ARG A 885 2.47 23.06 3.99
CA ARG A 885 3.06 21.76 3.65
C ARG A 885 4.46 21.92 3.08
N ILE A 886 4.69 22.87 2.18
CA ILE A 886 6.03 23.19 1.67
C ILE A 886 6.97 23.57 2.82
N ALA A 887 6.53 24.44 3.74
CA ALA A 887 7.33 24.81 4.91
C ALA A 887 7.61 23.61 5.85
N LYS A 888 6.64 22.70 6.02
CA LYS A 888 6.83 21.45 6.79
C LYS A 888 7.84 20.51 6.11
N ILE A 889 7.78 20.35 4.78
CA ILE A 889 8.74 19.55 4.02
C ILE A 889 10.15 20.15 4.16
N ALA A 890 10.30 21.46 3.98
CA ALA A 890 11.59 22.13 4.12
C ALA A 890 12.22 21.89 5.51
N ARG A 891 11.42 22.05 6.58
CA ARG A 891 11.85 21.75 7.96
C ARG A 891 12.20 20.28 8.17
N ALA A 892 11.46 19.34 7.56
CA ALA A 892 11.73 17.91 7.71
C ALA A 892 13.09 17.48 7.12
N TYR A 893 13.55 18.18 6.08
CA TYR A 893 14.87 17.99 5.49
C TYR A 893 15.96 18.92 6.05
N SER A 894 15.66 19.63 7.15
CA SER A 894 16.58 20.61 7.77
C SER A 894 17.06 21.69 6.80
N LEU A 895 16.22 22.09 5.84
CA LEU A 895 16.51 23.18 4.91
C LEU A 895 16.27 24.53 5.59
N GLY A 896 17.12 25.50 5.26
CA GLY A 896 16.87 26.89 5.64
C GLY A 896 15.55 27.37 5.03
N CYS A 897 14.61 27.80 5.86
CA CYS A 897 13.25 28.14 5.42
C CYS A 897 12.77 29.41 6.13
N ILE A 898 12.31 30.39 5.35
CA ILE A 898 11.59 31.56 5.83
C ILE A 898 10.14 31.39 5.39
N GLU A 899 9.21 31.38 6.34
CA GLU A 899 7.79 31.17 6.08
C GLU A 899 7.07 32.51 6.23
N LEU A 900 6.67 33.11 5.11
CA LEU A 900 5.94 34.38 5.07
C LEU A 900 4.43 34.08 5.02
N LYS A 901 3.73 34.40 6.11
CA LYS A 901 2.32 34.04 6.29
C LYS A 901 1.39 35.19 5.93
N PHE A 902 0.35 34.87 5.18
CA PHE A 902 -0.78 35.74 4.88
C PHE A 902 -2.09 35.06 5.32
N GLU A 903 -3.17 35.83 5.38
CA GLU A 903 -4.51 35.29 5.62
C GLU A 903 -4.94 34.36 4.46
N TRP A 904 -5.71 33.32 4.77
CA TRP A 904 -5.93 32.20 3.84
C TRP A 904 -6.85 32.56 2.65
N ASP A 905 -7.61 33.63 2.79
CA ASP A 905 -8.54 34.19 1.81
C ASP A 905 -8.00 35.49 1.17
N ALA A 906 -6.77 35.90 1.49
CA ALA A 906 -6.13 37.09 0.98
C ALA A 906 -5.00 36.77 -0.02
N LEU A 907 -4.88 37.62 -1.04
CA LEU A 907 -3.74 37.58 -1.96
C LEU A 907 -2.45 38.01 -1.24
N PRO A 908 -1.30 37.39 -1.54
CA PRO A 908 -0.01 37.82 -1.00
C PRO A 908 0.36 39.23 -1.46
N ASP A 909 0.83 40.06 -0.54
CA ASP A 909 1.31 41.41 -0.82
C ASP A 909 2.72 41.38 -1.44
N LEU A 910 2.85 41.88 -2.68
CA LEU A 910 4.10 41.91 -3.42
C LEU A 910 5.19 42.74 -2.73
N LYS A 911 4.82 43.84 -2.08
CA LYS A 911 5.78 44.74 -1.43
C LYS A 911 6.42 44.05 -0.23
N ILE A 912 5.61 43.32 0.56
CA ILE A 912 6.11 42.54 1.70
C ILE A 912 7.05 41.42 1.22
N ILE A 913 6.72 40.76 0.10
CA ILE A 913 7.59 39.73 -0.49
C ILE A 913 8.92 40.35 -0.95
N GLU A 914 8.88 41.49 -1.64
CA GLU A 914 10.06 42.22 -2.11
C GLU A 914 10.97 42.63 -0.94
N ASP A 915 10.39 43.19 0.12
CA ASP A 915 11.13 43.60 1.31
C ASP A 915 11.83 42.39 1.98
N GLN A 916 11.16 41.24 2.07
CA GLN A 916 11.79 40.01 2.57
C GLN A 916 12.97 39.54 1.69
N LEU A 917 12.87 39.67 0.37
CA LEU A 917 13.95 39.33 -0.56
C LEU A 917 15.15 40.28 -0.45
N ASN A 918 14.90 41.56 -0.15
CA ASN A 918 15.94 42.57 0.07
C ASN A 918 16.65 42.38 1.42
N GLU A 919 15.90 42.09 2.48
CA GLU A 919 16.43 41.92 3.84
C GLU A 919 17.22 40.62 4.02
N ASN A 920 16.93 39.58 3.23
CA ASN A 920 17.49 38.23 3.40
C ASN A 920 18.22 37.76 2.13
N PRO A 921 19.46 38.22 1.87
CA PRO A 921 20.21 37.90 0.66
C PRO A 921 20.53 36.39 0.53
N GLU A 922 20.44 35.62 1.60
CA GLU A 922 20.60 34.16 1.62
C GLU A 922 19.42 33.39 1.03
N ILE A 923 18.27 34.04 0.79
CA ILE A 923 17.17 33.43 0.04
C ILE A 923 17.65 33.16 -1.39
N SER A 924 17.57 31.92 -1.84
CA SER A 924 17.88 31.52 -3.23
C SER A 924 16.65 31.06 -4.01
N CYS A 925 15.59 30.65 -3.30
CA CYS A 925 14.41 30.05 -3.87
C CYS A 925 13.16 30.69 -3.25
N VAL A 926 12.12 30.89 -4.05
CA VAL A 926 10.80 31.34 -3.60
C VAL A 926 9.78 30.29 -4.03
N ALA A 927 8.96 29.83 -3.10
CA ALA A 927 7.91 28.85 -3.34
C ALA A 927 6.52 29.39 -3.01
N MET A 928 5.55 29.10 -3.87
CA MET A 928 4.14 29.44 -3.65
C MET A 928 3.18 28.42 -4.26
N ILE A 929 1.90 28.55 -3.93
CA ILE A 929 0.80 27.73 -4.45
C ILE A 929 0.03 28.57 -5.48
N HIS A 930 -0.23 28.03 -6.67
CA HIS A 930 -1.02 28.73 -7.69
C HIS A 930 -2.50 28.74 -7.32
N HIS A 931 -3.08 27.57 -7.03
CA HIS A 931 -4.49 27.43 -6.63
C HIS A 931 -4.60 26.78 -5.25
N GLU A 932 -4.93 27.58 -4.24
CA GLU A 932 -5.08 27.12 -2.87
C GLU A 932 -6.47 26.51 -2.66
N THR A 933 -6.59 25.20 -2.94
CA THR A 933 -7.87 24.44 -2.86
C THR A 933 -8.51 24.40 -1.46
N THR A 934 -7.84 24.94 -0.44
CA THR A 934 -8.46 25.09 0.88
C THR A 934 -9.53 26.18 0.87
N THR A 935 -9.30 27.28 0.15
CA THR A 935 -10.23 28.41 0.05
C THR A 935 -10.84 28.55 -1.35
N GLY A 936 -10.18 28.01 -2.38
CA GLY A 936 -10.53 28.25 -3.79
C GLY A 936 -9.83 29.49 -4.37
N LEU A 937 -8.91 30.09 -3.60
CA LEU A 937 -8.15 31.28 -3.98
C LEU A 937 -7.17 30.96 -5.13
N LEU A 938 -7.13 31.83 -6.12
CA LEU A 938 -6.15 31.85 -7.20
C LEU A 938 -5.10 32.93 -6.93
N ASN A 939 -3.86 32.52 -6.69
CA ASN A 939 -2.78 33.45 -6.42
C ASN A 939 -2.18 34.05 -7.70
N GLN A 940 -1.73 35.29 -7.59
CA GLN A 940 -1.07 36.11 -8.62
C GLN A 940 0.37 35.64 -8.93
N VAL A 941 0.48 34.43 -9.51
CA VAL A 941 1.77 33.77 -9.81
C VAL A 941 2.58 34.53 -10.84
N LYS A 942 1.95 35.18 -11.84
CA LYS A 942 2.67 35.88 -12.91
C LYS A 942 3.43 37.08 -12.36
N GLU A 943 2.77 37.89 -11.56
CA GLU A 943 3.29 39.09 -10.93
C GLU A 943 4.39 38.74 -9.90
N ILE A 944 4.18 37.69 -9.11
CA ILE A 944 5.21 37.18 -8.19
C ILE A 944 6.39 36.60 -8.97
N GLY A 945 6.15 35.91 -10.09
CA GLY A 945 7.22 35.39 -10.94
C GLY A 945 8.11 36.47 -11.54
N GLU A 946 7.52 37.58 -12.00
CA GLU A 946 8.26 38.77 -12.45
C GLU A 946 9.12 39.35 -11.31
N LEU A 947 8.57 39.49 -10.11
CA LEU A 947 9.30 39.93 -8.93
C LEU A 947 10.48 39.00 -8.60
N VAL A 948 10.23 37.68 -8.52
CA VAL A 948 11.25 36.68 -8.19
C VAL A 948 12.39 36.67 -9.23
N LYS A 949 12.06 36.86 -10.52
CA LYS A 949 13.02 36.99 -11.61
C LYS A 949 13.86 38.27 -11.49
N ASN A 950 13.25 39.41 -11.16
CA ASN A 950 13.97 40.68 -10.96
C ASN A 950 15.02 40.58 -9.85
N HIS A 951 14.78 39.72 -8.84
CA HIS A 951 15.74 39.41 -7.78
C HIS A 951 16.70 38.24 -8.08
N ASN A 952 16.68 37.70 -9.31
CA ASN A 952 17.50 36.56 -9.76
C ASN A 952 17.40 35.33 -8.84
N LYS A 953 16.19 35.02 -8.34
CA LYS A 953 15.93 33.86 -7.49
C LYS A 953 15.26 32.74 -8.29
N VAL A 954 15.27 31.53 -7.74
CA VAL A 954 14.58 30.36 -8.34
C VAL A 954 13.11 30.37 -7.95
N PHE A 955 12.20 30.29 -8.91
CA PHE A 955 10.77 30.27 -8.64
C PHE A 955 10.14 28.87 -8.70
N ILE A 956 9.53 28.44 -7.61
CA ILE A 956 8.92 27.11 -7.45
C ILE A 956 7.42 27.28 -7.25
N VAL A 957 6.62 26.65 -8.11
CA VAL A 957 5.16 26.81 -8.06
C VAL A 957 4.47 25.45 -7.97
N ASP A 958 3.64 25.30 -6.93
CA ASP A 958 2.66 24.22 -6.88
C ASP A 958 1.47 24.55 -7.79
N THR A 959 1.31 23.74 -8.83
CA THR A 959 0.20 23.81 -9.79
C THR A 959 -0.66 22.55 -9.77
N ILE A 960 -0.54 21.71 -8.73
CA ILE A 960 -1.19 20.40 -8.64
C ILE A 960 -2.69 20.50 -8.94
N SER A 961 -3.36 21.52 -8.39
CA SER A 961 -4.79 21.74 -8.53
C SER A 961 -5.21 22.64 -9.69
N SER A 962 -4.28 23.22 -10.45
CA SER A 962 -4.59 24.18 -11.53
C SER A 962 -4.03 23.78 -12.90
N PHE A 963 -2.99 22.95 -12.96
CA PHE A 963 -2.40 22.46 -14.20
C PHE A 963 -3.44 21.75 -15.08
N ALA A 964 -3.52 22.14 -16.36
CA ALA A 964 -4.53 21.71 -17.34
C ALA A 964 -5.98 22.14 -17.01
N GLY A 965 -6.18 23.02 -16.03
CA GLY A 965 -7.49 23.60 -15.68
C GLY A 965 -7.53 25.12 -15.71
N ILE A 966 -6.39 25.80 -15.58
CA ILE A 966 -6.24 27.26 -15.68
C ILE A 966 -5.05 27.54 -16.60
N PRO A 967 -5.21 28.34 -17.67
CA PRO A 967 -4.13 28.68 -18.58
C PRO A 967 -2.91 29.21 -17.83
N MET A 968 -1.75 28.62 -18.09
CA MET A 968 -0.48 29.06 -17.54
C MET A 968 0.64 28.70 -18.50
N ASN A 969 1.65 29.56 -18.59
CA ASN A 969 2.83 29.31 -19.38
C ASN A 969 4.07 29.45 -18.49
N ILE A 970 4.84 28.36 -18.38
CA ILE A 970 6.01 28.26 -17.49
C ILE A 970 7.05 29.36 -17.78
N LYS A 971 7.23 29.74 -19.05
CA LYS A 971 8.19 30.78 -19.47
C LYS A 971 7.64 32.18 -19.22
N GLU A 972 6.39 32.45 -19.62
CA GLU A 972 5.74 33.75 -19.44
C GLU A 972 5.66 34.12 -17.94
N PHE A 973 5.37 33.14 -17.08
CA PHE A 973 5.20 33.36 -15.65
C PHE A 973 6.52 33.25 -14.89
N ASN A 974 7.65 33.07 -15.59
CA ASN A 974 8.99 32.96 -15.02
C ASN A 974 9.12 31.85 -13.95
N ILE A 975 8.47 30.71 -14.17
CA ILE A 975 8.47 29.57 -13.24
C ILE A 975 9.67 28.66 -13.59
N ASP A 976 10.50 28.35 -12.60
CA ASP A 976 11.65 27.45 -12.79
C ASP A 976 11.28 25.99 -12.54
N PHE A 977 10.43 25.73 -11.55
CA PHE A 977 9.94 24.40 -11.20
C PHE A 977 8.42 24.43 -11.01
N MET A 978 7.71 23.72 -11.89
CA MET A 978 6.26 23.54 -11.84
C MET A 978 5.91 22.12 -11.41
N MET A 979 5.05 21.96 -10.41
CA MET A 979 4.70 20.65 -9.86
C MET A 979 3.24 20.32 -10.11
N SER A 980 2.94 19.08 -10.53
CA SER A 980 1.56 18.60 -10.65
C SER A 980 1.42 17.07 -10.56
N THR A 981 0.21 16.56 -10.80
CA THR A 981 -0.15 15.14 -10.66
C THR A 981 -1.20 14.71 -11.68
N SER A 982 -1.30 13.41 -11.91
CA SER A 982 -2.15 12.82 -12.94
C SER A 982 -3.65 12.87 -12.67
N ASN A 983 -4.10 13.17 -11.45
CA ASN A 983 -5.50 12.96 -11.03
C ASN A 983 -6.30 14.21 -10.65
N LYS A 984 -5.89 15.37 -11.17
CA LYS A 984 -6.56 16.66 -10.98
C LYS A 984 -7.20 17.10 -12.29
N CYS A 985 -6.94 18.32 -12.77
CA CYS A 985 -7.57 18.86 -13.98
C CYS A 985 -7.13 18.17 -15.29
N ILE A 986 -6.04 17.39 -15.28
CA ILE A 986 -5.69 16.54 -16.43
C ILE A 986 -6.62 15.31 -16.58
N GLN A 987 -7.40 14.98 -15.54
CA GLN A 987 -8.43 13.92 -15.53
C GLN A 987 -7.94 12.47 -15.66
N GLY A 988 -6.69 12.19 -15.27
CA GLY A 988 -6.15 10.84 -15.19
C GLY A 988 -6.38 10.15 -13.83
N MET A 989 -5.77 8.98 -13.65
CA MET A 989 -5.82 8.21 -12.40
C MET A 989 -4.70 8.62 -11.43
N ALA A 990 -4.95 8.49 -10.12
CA ALA A 990 -3.95 8.82 -9.10
C ALA A 990 -2.79 7.82 -9.12
N GLY A 991 -1.57 8.31 -8.86
CA GLY A 991 -0.38 7.48 -8.74
C GLY A 991 0.84 8.01 -9.47
N VAL A 992 0.68 8.99 -10.37
CA VAL A 992 1.80 9.68 -11.03
C VAL A 992 1.82 11.14 -10.62
N SER A 993 3.00 11.62 -10.27
CA SER A 993 3.28 13.03 -10.04
C SER A 993 4.48 13.44 -10.87
N PHE A 994 4.59 14.73 -11.19
CA PHE A 994 5.62 15.20 -12.09
C PHE A 994 6.06 16.62 -11.78
N VAL A 995 7.30 16.90 -12.17
CA VAL A 995 7.94 18.20 -12.05
C VAL A 995 8.42 18.62 -13.44
N ILE A 996 7.99 19.80 -13.90
CA ILE A 996 8.42 20.40 -15.16
C ILE A 996 9.39 21.53 -14.84
N CYS A 997 10.55 21.51 -15.48
CA CYS A 997 11.61 22.50 -15.29
C CYS A 997 12.53 22.55 -16.50
N SER A 998 13.33 23.62 -16.62
CA SER A 998 14.33 23.70 -17.69
C SER A 998 15.52 22.77 -17.45
N LYS A 999 16.15 22.28 -18.52
CA LYS A 999 17.41 21.50 -18.46
C LYS A 999 18.50 22.24 -17.68
N LYS A 1000 18.56 23.56 -17.85
CA LYS A 1000 19.50 24.45 -17.13
C LYS A 1000 19.33 24.36 -15.61
N GLN A 1001 18.09 24.29 -15.11
CA GLN A 1001 17.82 24.18 -13.68
C GLN A 1001 18.20 22.80 -13.12
N LEU A 1002 18.06 21.73 -13.93
CA LEU A 1002 18.53 20.40 -13.52
C LEU A 1002 20.06 20.33 -13.44
N GLU A 1003 20.78 20.89 -14.42
CA GLU A 1003 22.24 20.99 -14.35
C GLU A 1003 22.70 21.78 -13.11
N ARG A 1004 21.96 22.82 -12.72
CA ARG A 1004 22.27 23.60 -11.51
C ARG A 1004 22.20 22.78 -10.23
N ILE A 1005 21.26 21.84 -10.12
CA ILE A 1005 21.08 21.02 -8.91
C ILE A 1005 21.87 19.70 -8.96
N LYS A 1006 22.59 19.43 -10.05
CA LYS A 1006 23.36 18.21 -10.27
C LYS A 1006 24.30 17.87 -9.12
N GLU A 1007 25.04 18.87 -8.65
CA GLU A 1007 26.05 18.73 -7.59
C GLU A 1007 25.47 18.96 -6.18
N TYR A 1008 24.19 19.27 -6.04
CA TYR A 1008 23.57 19.46 -4.72
C TYR A 1008 23.45 18.12 -3.99
N PRO A 1009 23.58 18.09 -2.64
CA PRO A 1009 23.50 16.85 -1.89
C PRO A 1009 22.13 16.19 -2.04
N ARG A 1010 22.12 14.87 -2.23
CA ARG A 1010 20.88 14.08 -2.28
C ARG A 1010 20.33 13.93 -0.87
N ARG A 1011 19.15 14.49 -0.63
CA ARG A 1011 18.46 14.43 0.68
C ARG A 1011 17.44 13.30 0.74
N SER A 1012 16.96 12.85 -0.41
CA SER A 1012 16.08 11.69 -0.57
C SER A 1012 16.62 10.77 -1.66
N PHE A 1013 16.52 9.46 -1.44
CA PHE A 1013 16.91 8.48 -2.46
C PHE A 1013 15.83 8.31 -3.54
N TYR A 1014 14.57 8.06 -3.15
CA TYR A 1014 13.47 7.85 -4.08
C TYR A 1014 13.03 9.15 -4.76
N LEU A 1015 13.00 10.25 -4.00
CA LEU A 1015 12.54 11.57 -4.45
C LEU A 1015 13.70 12.50 -4.80
N SER A 1016 14.82 11.96 -5.27
CA SER A 1016 15.90 12.76 -5.86
C SER A 1016 15.50 13.20 -7.27
N LEU A 1017 15.34 14.52 -7.47
CA LEU A 1017 14.88 15.07 -8.75
C LEU A 1017 15.89 14.85 -9.88
N TYR A 1018 17.16 15.19 -9.64
CA TYR A 1018 18.21 15.04 -10.64
C TYR A 1018 18.45 13.58 -11.01
N ASP A 1019 18.55 12.67 -10.03
CA ASP A 1019 18.89 11.28 -10.34
C ASP A 1019 17.76 10.59 -11.12
N GLN A 1020 16.51 10.92 -10.81
CA GLN A 1020 15.35 10.41 -11.55
C GLN A 1020 15.38 10.86 -13.02
N TYR A 1021 15.70 12.14 -13.25
CA TYR A 1021 15.90 12.70 -14.59
C TYR A 1021 17.07 12.03 -15.33
N GLU A 1022 18.25 12.03 -14.71
CA GLU A 1022 19.48 11.54 -15.33
C GLU A 1022 19.35 10.06 -15.73
N TYR A 1023 18.72 9.26 -14.87
CA TYR A 1023 18.51 7.85 -15.16
C TYR A 1023 17.56 7.64 -16.34
N PHE A 1024 16.50 8.44 -16.47
CA PHE A 1024 15.59 8.36 -17.62
C PHE A 1024 16.28 8.73 -18.92
N ILE A 1025 17.09 9.80 -18.93
CA ILE A 1025 17.85 10.20 -20.12
C ILE A 1025 18.86 9.13 -20.54
N LYS A 1026 19.55 8.50 -19.58
CA LYS A 1026 20.55 7.46 -19.88
C LYS A 1026 19.96 6.12 -20.30
N ASN A 1027 18.84 5.71 -19.70
CA ASN A 1027 18.35 4.33 -19.81
C ASN A 1027 16.98 4.22 -20.48
N TYR A 1028 16.33 5.34 -20.80
CA TYR A 1028 14.98 5.39 -21.35
C TYR A 1028 13.91 4.75 -20.44
N GLN A 1029 14.14 4.81 -19.13
CA GLN A 1029 13.38 4.12 -18.08
C GLN A 1029 13.36 4.94 -16.79
N MET A 1030 12.33 4.80 -15.94
CA MET A 1030 12.39 5.34 -14.57
C MET A 1030 13.37 4.53 -13.70
N ARG A 1031 13.93 5.13 -12.65
CA ARG A 1031 14.88 4.44 -11.74
C ARG A 1031 14.30 3.17 -11.12
N PHE A 1032 13.06 3.27 -10.66
CA PHE A 1032 12.32 2.19 -10.02
C PHE A 1032 11.07 1.84 -10.81
N THR A 1033 10.42 0.73 -10.45
CA THR A 1033 9.16 0.30 -11.07
C THR A 1033 8.13 1.43 -11.01
N PRO A 1034 7.71 1.96 -12.17
CA PRO A 1034 6.67 2.97 -12.24
C PRO A 1034 5.28 2.32 -12.12
N PRO A 1035 4.23 3.10 -11.80
CA PRO A 1035 2.86 2.61 -11.84
C PRO A 1035 2.40 2.46 -13.31
N VAL A 1036 2.75 1.34 -13.92
CA VAL A 1036 2.58 1.04 -15.36
C VAL A 1036 1.17 1.38 -15.86
N GLN A 1037 0.16 0.81 -15.22
CA GLN A 1037 -1.24 0.98 -15.61
C GLN A 1037 -1.71 2.43 -15.44
N THR A 1038 -1.23 3.13 -14.42
CA THR A 1038 -1.54 4.56 -14.20
C THR A 1038 -0.92 5.44 -15.28
N LEU A 1039 0.26 5.10 -15.80
CA LEU A 1039 0.89 5.82 -16.92
C LEU A 1039 0.11 5.63 -18.22
N TYR A 1040 -0.44 4.44 -18.50
CA TYR A 1040 -1.35 4.26 -19.64
C TYR A 1040 -2.65 5.06 -19.48
N ALA A 1041 -3.23 5.10 -18.28
CA ALA A 1041 -4.38 5.95 -17.99
C ALA A 1041 -4.06 7.44 -18.17
N LEU A 1042 -2.87 7.89 -17.75
CA LEU A 1042 -2.40 9.26 -17.95
C LEU A 1042 -2.19 9.57 -19.43
N LYS A 1043 -1.62 8.65 -20.21
CA LYS A 1043 -1.50 8.78 -21.67
C LYS A 1043 -2.87 9.00 -22.31
N LYS A 1044 -3.90 8.25 -21.91
CA LYS A 1044 -5.26 8.44 -22.42
C LYS A 1044 -5.88 9.77 -21.97
N ALA A 1045 -5.66 10.17 -20.71
CA ALA A 1045 -6.15 11.45 -20.19
C ALA A 1045 -5.53 12.66 -20.89
N ILE A 1046 -4.24 12.58 -21.25
CA ILE A 1046 -3.54 13.57 -22.09
C ILE A 1046 -4.17 13.61 -23.48
N ALA A 1047 -4.39 12.46 -24.12
CA ALA A 1047 -5.03 12.43 -25.44
C ALA A 1047 -6.44 13.05 -25.42
N GLU A 1048 -7.24 12.78 -24.38
CA GLU A 1048 -8.57 13.40 -24.21
C GLU A 1048 -8.48 14.90 -23.92
N PHE A 1049 -7.46 15.37 -23.21
CA PHE A 1049 -7.22 16.81 -23.02
C PHE A 1049 -6.90 17.50 -24.35
N LEU A 1050 -6.05 16.90 -25.19
CA LEU A 1050 -5.71 17.44 -26.51
C LEU A 1050 -6.91 17.44 -27.46
N GLU A 1051 -7.76 16.40 -27.37
CA GLU A 1051 -9.02 16.31 -28.13
C GLU A 1051 -10.05 17.36 -27.69
N GLU A 1052 -10.20 17.56 -26.37
CA GLU A 1052 -11.08 18.60 -25.84
C GLU A 1052 -10.58 20.00 -26.18
N GLY A 1053 -9.27 20.24 -26.07
CA GLY A 1053 -8.64 21.55 -26.18
C GLY A 1053 -8.62 22.30 -24.85
N TYR A 1054 -7.54 23.07 -24.61
CA TYR A 1054 -7.33 23.76 -23.33
C TYR A 1054 -8.43 24.80 -23.07
N GLU A 1055 -8.72 25.65 -24.05
CA GLU A 1055 -9.72 26.72 -23.95
C GLU A 1055 -11.12 26.15 -23.68
N ASN A 1056 -11.47 25.02 -24.30
CA ASN A 1056 -12.76 24.37 -24.10
C ASN A 1056 -12.88 23.77 -22.70
N ARG A 1057 -11.82 23.15 -22.17
CA ARG A 1057 -11.81 22.65 -20.78
C ARG A 1057 -11.97 23.79 -19.78
N VAL A 1058 -11.26 24.90 -19.99
CA VAL A 1058 -11.36 26.11 -19.17
C VAL A 1058 -12.76 26.70 -19.24
N ALA A 1059 -13.35 26.78 -20.44
CA ALA A 1059 -14.72 27.24 -20.64
C ALA A 1059 -15.73 26.35 -19.92
N ARG A 1060 -15.58 25.02 -20.02
CA ARG A 1060 -16.43 24.05 -19.32
C ARG A 1060 -16.35 24.21 -17.81
N TYR A 1061 -15.14 24.25 -17.23
CA TYR A 1061 -14.97 24.47 -15.80
C TYR A 1061 -15.54 25.82 -15.35
N THR A 1062 -15.26 26.90 -16.10
CA THR A 1062 -15.79 28.23 -15.79
C THR A 1062 -17.31 28.26 -15.84
N GLN A 1063 -17.93 27.60 -16.82
CA GLN A 1063 -19.39 27.52 -16.93
C GLN A 1063 -20.00 26.72 -15.77
N SER A 1064 -19.45 25.54 -15.46
CA SER A 1064 -19.85 24.75 -14.29
C SER A 1064 -19.70 25.53 -12.98
N TRP A 1065 -18.63 26.30 -12.82
CA TRP A 1065 -18.42 27.16 -11.65
C TRP A 1065 -19.45 28.28 -11.58
N LYS A 1066 -19.77 28.96 -12.69
CA LYS A 1066 -20.81 30.01 -12.71
C LYS A 1066 -22.16 29.49 -12.22
N VAL A 1067 -22.58 28.33 -12.74
CA VAL A 1067 -23.84 27.69 -12.33
C VAL A 1067 -23.80 27.26 -10.87
N LEU A 1068 -22.71 26.61 -10.45
CA LEU A 1068 -22.52 26.20 -9.06
C LEU A 1068 -22.59 27.39 -8.11
N ARG A 1069 -21.88 28.47 -8.44
CA ARG A 1069 -21.78 29.69 -7.64
C ARG A 1069 -23.13 30.39 -7.50
N ALA A 1070 -23.87 30.56 -8.60
CA ALA A 1070 -25.21 31.15 -8.57
C ALA A 1070 -26.16 30.29 -7.72
N GLY A 1071 -26.20 28.98 -7.97
CA GLY A 1071 -27.12 28.09 -7.26
C GLY A 1071 -26.89 28.02 -5.76
N VAL A 1072 -25.64 27.95 -5.28
CA VAL A 1072 -25.37 27.93 -3.84
C VAL A 1072 -25.69 29.27 -3.16
N GLN A 1073 -25.58 30.39 -3.88
CA GLN A 1073 -26.00 31.71 -3.39
C GLN A 1073 -27.52 31.83 -3.30
N GLU A 1074 -28.25 31.30 -4.29
CA GLU A 1074 -29.73 31.22 -4.25
C GLU A 1074 -30.21 30.37 -3.08
N LEU A 1075 -29.45 29.33 -2.71
CA LEU A 1075 -29.68 28.51 -1.52
C LEU A 1075 -29.26 29.17 -0.20
N GLY A 1076 -28.70 30.38 -0.23
CA GLY A 1076 -28.36 31.18 0.95
C GLY A 1076 -26.98 30.92 1.55
N PHE A 1077 -26.10 30.15 0.90
CA PHE A 1077 -24.74 29.92 1.40
C PHE A 1077 -23.83 31.13 1.19
N LYS A 1078 -22.98 31.38 2.18
CA LYS A 1078 -21.89 32.35 2.08
C LYS A 1078 -20.64 31.68 1.51
N ILE A 1079 -20.09 32.25 0.44
CA ILE A 1079 -18.83 31.82 -0.16
C ILE A 1079 -17.69 32.56 0.52
N LEU A 1080 -16.61 31.86 0.86
CA LEU A 1080 -15.50 32.42 1.62
C LEU A 1080 -14.68 33.44 0.79
N THR A 1081 -14.35 33.09 -0.45
CA THR A 1081 -13.47 33.88 -1.31
C THR A 1081 -14.26 34.93 -2.10
N GLN A 1082 -13.64 36.08 -2.36
CA GLN A 1082 -14.23 37.11 -3.22
C GLN A 1082 -14.22 36.66 -4.70
N PRO A 1083 -15.27 36.96 -5.49
CA PRO A 1083 -15.42 36.47 -6.87
C PRO A 1083 -14.18 36.71 -7.76
N GLU A 1084 -13.56 37.87 -7.65
CA GLU A 1084 -12.39 38.28 -8.44
C GLU A 1084 -11.12 37.46 -8.16
N ASN A 1085 -11.06 36.79 -7.01
CA ASN A 1085 -9.89 36.01 -6.59
C ASN A 1085 -10.13 34.50 -6.65
N GLU A 1086 -11.28 34.05 -7.17
CA GLU A 1086 -11.61 32.62 -7.28
C GLU A 1086 -10.91 31.96 -8.48
N SER A 1087 -10.59 30.67 -8.34
CA SER A 1087 -9.93 29.88 -9.38
C SER A 1087 -10.86 29.38 -10.48
N ASN A 1088 -12.17 29.51 -10.32
CA ASN A 1088 -13.22 28.88 -11.13
C ASN A 1088 -13.19 27.33 -11.14
N LEU A 1089 -12.43 26.70 -10.24
CA LEU A 1089 -12.33 25.23 -10.14
C LEU A 1089 -12.94 24.66 -8.86
N LEU A 1090 -13.08 25.50 -7.82
CA LEU A 1090 -13.59 25.11 -6.51
C LEU A 1090 -14.13 26.34 -5.77
N ILE A 1091 -15.22 26.15 -5.05
CA ILE A 1091 -15.75 27.11 -4.07
C ILE A 1091 -15.71 26.53 -2.66
N THR A 1092 -15.51 27.40 -1.68
CA THR A 1092 -15.58 27.07 -0.26
C THR A 1092 -16.78 27.76 0.36
N LEU A 1093 -17.69 26.96 0.91
CA LEU A 1093 -18.91 27.42 1.55
C LEU A 1093 -18.75 27.41 3.07
N LEU A 1094 -19.19 28.49 3.71
CA LEU A 1094 -19.31 28.54 5.16
C LEU A 1094 -20.45 27.63 5.61
N ASN A 1095 -20.24 26.86 6.67
CA ASN A 1095 -21.34 26.10 7.27
C ASN A 1095 -22.39 27.09 7.81
N PRO A 1096 -23.67 26.91 7.49
CA PRO A 1096 -24.71 27.74 8.07
C PRO A 1096 -24.84 27.50 9.58
N GLU A 1097 -25.15 28.57 10.30
CA GLU A 1097 -25.46 28.52 11.73
C GLU A 1097 -26.90 28.05 11.96
N HIS A 1098 -27.20 26.82 11.53
CA HIS A 1098 -28.53 26.21 11.69
C HIS A 1098 -28.43 24.93 12.54
N PRO A 1099 -29.27 24.73 13.57
CA PRO A 1099 -29.16 23.59 14.49
C PRO A 1099 -29.31 22.23 13.79
N ASN A 1100 -30.09 22.17 12.71
CA ASN A 1100 -30.28 20.94 11.92
C ASN A 1100 -29.19 20.75 10.84
N PHE A 1101 -28.31 21.72 10.61
CA PHE A 1101 -27.26 21.57 9.61
C PHE A 1101 -26.11 20.72 10.16
N ASN A 1102 -25.87 19.57 9.53
CA ASN A 1102 -24.73 18.71 9.80
C ASN A 1102 -24.11 18.27 8.49
N PHE A 1103 -22.84 18.63 8.27
CA PHE A 1103 -22.13 18.30 7.03
C PHE A 1103 -22.09 16.79 6.75
N ASN A 1104 -21.91 15.94 7.76
CA ASN A 1104 -21.84 14.49 7.52
C ASN A 1104 -23.19 13.94 7.06
N ILE A 1105 -24.31 14.41 7.63
CA ILE A 1105 -25.65 14.02 7.20
C ILE A 1105 -25.91 14.49 5.75
N LEU A 1106 -25.54 15.74 5.45
CA LEU A 1106 -25.63 16.29 4.11
C LEU A 1106 -24.81 15.47 3.10
N HIS A 1107 -23.56 15.16 3.45
CA HIS A 1107 -22.66 14.34 2.65
C HIS A 1107 -23.25 12.96 2.38
N ASP A 1108 -23.72 12.25 3.42
CA ASP A 1108 -24.23 10.87 3.28
C ASP A 1108 -25.48 10.82 2.39
N LYS A 1109 -26.40 11.78 2.56
CA LYS A 1109 -27.60 11.90 1.72
C LYS A 1109 -27.30 12.22 0.26
N LEU A 1110 -26.31 13.09 0.01
CA LEU A 1110 -25.87 13.39 -1.36
C LEU A 1110 -25.11 12.21 -1.98
N PHE A 1111 -24.31 11.51 -1.19
CA PHE A 1111 -23.56 10.33 -1.63
C PHE A 1111 -24.47 9.19 -2.06
N GLU A 1112 -25.55 8.94 -1.32
CA GLU A 1112 -26.62 8.00 -1.70
C GLU A 1112 -27.24 8.34 -3.06
N LYS A 1113 -27.31 9.63 -3.39
CA LYS A 1113 -27.83 10.16 -4.66
C LYS A 1113 -26.74 10.35 -5.74
N GLY A 1114 -25.51 9.87 -5.51
CA GLY A 1114 -24.44 9.85 -6.51
C GLY A 1114 -23.50 11.05 -6.52
N PHE A 1115 -23.61 11.97 -5.57
CA PHE A 1115 -22.78 13.18 -5.46
C PHE A 1115 -21.85 13.12 -4.23
N THR A 1116 -20.55 13.34 -4.43
CA THR A 1116 -19.58 13.40 -3.33
C THR A 1116 -19.10 14.83 -3.09
N ILE A 1117 -19.46 15.41 -1.94
CA ILE A 1117 -18.98 16.73 -1.52
C ILE A 1117 -17.77 16.63 -0.59
N TYR A 1118 -17.02 17.72 -0.40
CA TYR A 1118 -15.71 17.63 0.27
C TYR A 1118 -15.65 18.40 1.60
N PRO A 1119 -15.30 17.74 2.73
CA PRO A 1119 -15.14 18.45 4.00
C PRO A 1119 -13.91 19.34 4.00
N GLY A 1120 -13.90 20.38 4.83
CA GLY A 1120 -12.65 21.10 5.13
C GLY A 1120 -12.88 22.31 6.02
N LYS A 1121 -12.05 22.50 7.05
CA LYS A 1121 -12.01 23.75 7.81
C LYS A 1121 -10.93 24.65 7.22
N VAL A 1122 -11.27 25.90 6.93
CA VAL A 1122 -10.28 26.93 6.60
C VAL A 1122 -9.85 27.59 7.91
N GLY A 1123 -8.60 27.39 8.32
CA GLY A 1123 -8.09 27.86 9.60
C GLY A 1123 -8.97 27.38 10.77
N LYS A 1124 -9.75 28.30 11.36
CA LYS A 1124 -10.69 28.03 12.47
C LYS A 1124 -12.16 28.05 12.07
N VAL A 1125 -12.49 28.35 10.81
CA VAL A 1125 -13.86 28.50 10.33
C VAL A 1125 -14.39 27.14 9.83
N ASN A 1126 -15.64 26.82 10.21
CA ASN A 1126 -16.30 25.60 9.73
C ASN A 1126 -16.81 25.84 8.30
N SER A 1127 -16.35 25.01 7.38
CA SER A 1127 -16.69 25.12 5.96
C SER A 1127 -16.76 23.74 5.31
N PHE A 1128 -17.19 23.73 4.06
CA PHE A 1128 -17.04 22.61 3.14
C PHE A 1128 -16.80 23.13 1.73
N ARG A 1129 -16.42 22.25 0.82
CA ARG A 1129 -15.93 22.61 -0.50
C ARG A 1129 -16.65 21.84 -1.59
N LEU A 1130 -16.87 22.53 -2.71
CA LEU A 1130 -17.48 22.00 -3.91
C LEU A 1130 -16.58 22.34 -5.09
N SER A 1131 -16.03 21.31 -5.72
CA SER A 1131 -15.14 21.38 -6.88
C SER A 1131 -15.92 21.05 -8.14
N ASN A 1132 -15.59 21.73 -9.24
CA ASN A 1132 -16.15 21.47 -10.57
C ASN A 1132 -15.11 20.91 -11.56
N MET A 1133 -14.01 20.36 -11.05
CA MET A 1133 -12.97 19.67 -11.83
C MET A 1133 -13.39 18.27 -12.29
N GLY A 1134 -12.63 17.70 -13.22
CA GLY A 1134 -12.86 16.35 -13.74
C GLY A 1134 -13.80 16.34 -14.94
N ALA A 1135 -14.22 15.16 -15.36
CA ALA A 1135 -15.14 14.96 -16.47
C ALA A 1135 -16.59 15.24 -16.06
N ILE A 1136 -16.85 16.42 -15.47
CA ILE A 1136 -18.18 16.93 -15.12
C ILE A 1136 -18.50 18.22 -15.90
N ASP A 1137 -19.77 18.52 -16.12
CA ASP A 1137 -20.20 19.70 -16.88
C ASP A 1137 -21.32 20.50 -16.18
N GLU A 1138 -21.89 21.48 -16.88
CA GLU A 1138 -22.99 22.30 -16.38
C GLU A 1138 -24.24 21.50 -16.01
N LYS A 1139 -24.53 20.41 -16.74
CA LYS A 1139 -25.72 19.58 -16.47
C LYS A 1139 -25.53 18.81 -15.18
N ASP A 1140 -24.35 18.24 -14.97
CA ASP A 1140 -24.00 17.53 -13.72
C ASP A 1140 -24.13 18.48 -12.50
N ILE A 1141 -23.69 19.74 -12.63
CA ILE A 1141 -23.81 20.75 -11.56
C ILE A 1141 -25.27 21.15 -11.33
N SER A 1142 -26.06 21.30 -12.40
CA SER A 1142 -27.47 21.66 -12.30
C SER A 1142 -28.28 20.57 -11.58
N GLU A 1143 -28.02 19.31 -11.92
CA GLU A 1143 -28.61 18.15 -11.24
C GLU A 1143 -28.18 18.06 -9.77
N PHE A 1144 -26.90 18.35 -9.49
CA PHE A 1144 -26.41 18.47 -8.11
C PHE A 1144 -27.17 19.53 -7.33
N LEU A 1145 -27.37 20.73 -7.86
CA LEU A 1145 -28.04 21.83 -7.15
C LEU A 1145 -29.49 21.49 -6.80
N VAL A 1146 -30.24 20.89 -7.73
CA VAL A 1146 -31.61 20.40 -7.47
C VAL A 1146 -31.60 19.35 -6.36
N THR A 1147 -30.66 18.41 -6.42
CA THR A 1147 -30.51 17.37 -5.41
C THR A 1147 -30.10 17.95 -4.05
N PHE A 1148 -29.22 18.94 -4.06
CA PHE A 1148 -28.71 19.63 -2.88
C PHE A 1148 -29.82 20.39 -2.17
N GLU A 1149 -30.63 21.14 -2.92
CA GLU A 1149 -31.84 21.78 -2.39
C GLU A 1149 -32.81 20.77 -1.77
N GLY A 1150 -33.09 19.67 -2.47
CA GLY A 1150 -33.95 18.59 -1.96
C GLY A 1150 -33.46 18.00 -0.64
N VAL A 1151 -32.16 17.74 -0.51
CA VAL A 1151 -31.55 17.23 0.73
C VAL A 1151 -31.61 18.27 1.85
N LEU A 1152 -31.37 19.55 1.56
CA LEU A 1152 -31.49 20.63 2.54
C LEU A 1152 -32.94 20.79 3.05
N ASN A 1153 -33.93 20.59 2.18
CA ASN A 1153 -35.35 20.55 2.53
C ASN A 1153 -35.66 19.35 3.45
N GLU A 1154 -35.19 18.15 3.12
CA GLU A 1154 -35.32 16.95 3.97
C GLU A 1154 -34.70 17.15 5.36
N MET A 1155 -33.59 17.89 5.43
CA MET A 1155 -32.92 18.25 6.68
C MET A 1155 -33.63 19.36 7.47
N GLY A 1156 -34.68 19.98 6.90
CA GLY A 1156 -35.37 21.12 7.52
C GLY A 1156 -34.43 22.32 7.70
N THR A 1157 -33.54 22.55 6.74
CA THR A 1157 -32.55 23.65 6.76
C THR A 1157 -32.88 24.79 5.81
N ILE A 1158 -33.90 24.63 4.95
CA ILE A 1158 -34.43 25.68 4.07
C ILE A 1158 -35.58 26.41 4.80
N GLY A 1159 -35.48 27.74 4.91
CA GLY A 1159 -36.58 28.56 5.45
C GLY A 1159 -36.22 29.84 6.24
N GLN A 1160 -34.95 30.08 6.59
CA GLN A 1160 -34.55 31.33 7.27
C GLN A 1160 -33.32 32.03 6.66
N GLN A 1161 -32.82 31.55 5.51
CA GLN A 1161 -31.58 32.06 4.88
C GLN A 1161 -31.80 32.90 3.62
N LYS A 1162 -33.04 33.33 3.33
CA LYS A 1162 -33.24 34.41 2.36
C LYS A 1162 -32.86 35.72 3.05
N PRO A 1163 -31.87 36.49 2.54
CA PRO A 1163 -31.54 37.78 3.10
C PRO A 1163 -32.77 38.70 2.98
N THR A 1164 -33.03 39.46 4.05
CA THR A 1164 -33.94 40.63 3.98
C THR A 1164 -33.24 41.78 3.27
#